data_AF-R0FS88-F1
#
_entry.id   AF-R0FS88-F1
#
_cell.length_a   1.000
_cell.length_b   1.000
_cell.length_c   1.000
_cell.angle_alpha   90.00
_cell.angle_beta   90.00
_cell.angle_gamma   90.00
#
_symmetry.space_group_name_H-M   'P 1'
#
loop_
_entity.id
_entity.type
_entity.pdbx_description
1 polymer ?
#
loop_
_entity_poly.entity_id
_entity_poly.type
_entity_poly.pdbx_seq_one_letter_code
_entity_poly.pdbx_strand_id
1 'polypeptide(L)'
;MRKRDLAILMLSGFAIFFTLQHEGDFAFKEAWFHLYDEYPVKYEADRLPPPIVADLNGDGKKEVLVATNDAKIQVLEPHSRRVDESFSEARVLTEISLLPDKIRVASGRRAVAMATGVIDRYYKDGTPQKQVLVVVTSGWSVLCYDHNLKKLWETNLQEDFPHNAHHREIAISISNYTLKHGDTGLVIVGGRMEMQPYNHMDPFEELGMTAKNAEQHRRSATEKQASEDSGAINLRHFSVYAFAGKTGVLRWSKKTDDVEAHTSDASQLIPQHNYKLDVHALNSRHPGEFECREFRESILSVMPHHWDRREDTLLKLAHFRRHKRKTLKKQAGKSTAYPFHKPEEHTPAGKDLSRKIPKLIGKAARYAGSAKPKKGMQYIPTITNYTKLWWVPNVVVAHQKEGIEAIHLPTGRTLCKLSLLEGGLHADINGDGVLDHVQTVGGNVGERTVVSGSMEVLKPCWAVATSGVPVREQLFNVSICHHSPFNFLHYGDYSRHFAQARDTSTLEIATPILIPRDDGRKHRRGSHGDVIFLTNRGEVTSYTPDVHGHDAVWQWQLQTEATWSNLPSPSGLTESGTAVPTLKPFSLRIHDNQPMILAGGDQAAVIISPGGSVLASIELPSQPTHALVTDDFSNDGLTDVIVMTSNGIYGFVQTRQPGALFFSSLVGCLLVVMAVIFVTQHLNSIQGKPRPSASF
;
A
#
# COMPACT_ATOMS: atom_id res chain seq x y z
N MET A 1 -35.10 10.36 -47.58
CA MET A 1 -33.67 9.97 -47.62
C MET A 1 -33.51 8.79 -48.56
N ARG A 2 -32.52 8.82 -49.46
CA ARG A 2 -32.21 7.64 -50.30
C ARG A 2 -31.62 6.57 -49.38
N LYS A 3 -31.78 5.27 -49.73
CA LYS A 3 -31.18 4.14 -48.97
C LYS A 3 -29.67 4.34 -48.70
N ARG A 4 -28.99 5.07 -49.58
CA ARG A 4 -27.60 5.51 -49.48
C ARG A 4 -27.33 6.45 -48.30
N ASP A 5 -28.18 7.46 -48.11
CA ASP A 5 -27.98 8.48 -47.06
C ASP A 5 -28.20 7.85 -45.68
N LEU A 6 -29.10 6.86 -45.59
CA LEU A 6 -29.33 6.07 -44.38
C LEU A 6 -28.15 5.14 -44.06
N ALA A 7 -27.53 4.51 -45.07
CA ALA A 7 -26.35 3.66 -44.86
C ALA A 7 -25.14 4.45 -44.35
N ILE A 8 -24.91 5.66 -44.87
CA ILE A 8 -23.83 6.55 -44.42
C ILE A 8 -24.10 7.00 -42.98
N LEU A 9 -25.34 7.39 -42.66
CA LEU A 9 -25.73 7.73 -41.29
C LEU A 9 -25.51 6.57 -40.32
N MET A 10 -25.91 5.35 -40.68
CA MET A 10 -25.71 4.16 -39.86
C MET A 10 -24.22 3.83 -39.65
N LEU A 11 -23.39 3.96 -40.68
CA LEU A 11 -21.94 3.71 -40.58
C LEU A 11 -21.24 4.78 -39.72
N SER A 12 -21.62 6.05 -39.87
CA SER A 12 -21.14 7.13 -39.00
C SER A 12 -21.64 7.01 -37.56
N GLY A 13 -22.87 6.51 -37.35
CA GLY A 13 -23.42 6.23 -36.03
C GLY A 13 -22.71 5.06 -35.36
N PHE A 14 -22.46 3.97 -36.09
CA PHE A 14 -21.70 2.81 -35.60
C PHE A 14 -20.26 3.18 -35.28
N ALA A 15 -19.66 4.03 -36.12
CA ALA A 15 -18.34 4.57 -35.90
C ALA A 15 -18.22 5.38 -34.60
N ILE A 16 -19.10 6.37 -34.43
CA ILE A 16 -19.15 7.19 -33.22
C ILE A 16 -19.41 6.30 -32.00
N PHE A 17 -20.34 5.35 -32.12
CA PHE A 17 -20.65 4.38 -31.07
C PHE A 17 -19.43 3.52 -30.70
N PHE A 18 -18.72 2.99 -31.69
CA PHE A 18 -17.53 2.15 -31.47
C PHE A 18 -16.37 2.97 -30.88
N THR A 19 -16.15 4.20 -31.33
CA THR A 19 -15.14 5.11 -30.74
C THR A 19 -15.50 5.58 -29.34
N LEU A 20 -16.79 5.66 -28.99
CA LEU A 20 -17.24 5.96 -27.63
C LEU A 20 -17.16 4.74 -26.71
N GLN A 21 -17.22 3.52 -27.28
CA GLN A 21 -17.13 2.26 -26.54
C GLN A 21 -15.69 1.83 -26.26
N HIS A 22 -14.76 2.12 -27.17
CA HIS A 22 -13.34 1.90 -26.92
C HIS A 22 -12.76 3.10 -26.20
N GLU A 23 -12.45 2.90 -24.92
CA GLU A 23 -11.71 3.88 -24.13
C GLU A 23 -10.39 4.19 -24.85
N GLY A 24 -10.12 5.46 -25.10
CA GLY A 24 -8.90 5.90 -25.77
C GLY A 24 -7.64 5.62 -24.93
N ASP A 25 -6.48 5.93 -25.52
CA ASP A 25 -5.20 5.74 -24.85
C ASP A 25 -5.05 6.69 -23.66
N PHE A 26 -4.33 6.24 -22.63
CA PHE A 26 -4.01 7.06 -21.47
C PHE A 26 -2.62 7.66 -21.65
N ALA A 27 -2.47 8.94 -21.34
CA ALA A 27 -1.19 9.63 -21.37
C ALA A 27 -1.02 10.49 -20.12
N PHE A 28 0.20 10.63 -19.64
CA PHE A 28 0.51 11.50 -18.51
C PHE A 28 1.13 12.78 -19.04
N LYS A 29 0.60 13.90 -18.58
CA LYS A 29 1.10 15.22 -18.96
C LYS A 29 1.64 15.93 -17.73
N GLU A 30 2.73 16.64 -17.93
CA GLU A 30 3.30 17.54 -16.93
C GLU A 30 2.25 18.58 -16.52
N ALA A 31 2.09 18.81 -15.21
CA ALA A 31 1.12 19.78 -14.72
C ALA A 31 1.79 20.86 -13.89
N TRP A 32 2.50 20.48 -12.82
CA TRP A 32 3.08 21.44 -11.89
C TRP A 32 4.37 20.94 -11.26
N PHE A 33 5.16 21.87 -10.74
CA PHE A 33 6.37 21.59 -9.96
C PHE A 33 6.50 22.54 -8.76
N HIS A 34 7.23 22.11 -7.74
CA HIS A 34 7.58 22.91 -6.57
C HIS A 34 9.01 22.58 -6.17
N LEU A 35 9.91 23.56 -6.23
CA LEU A 35 11.33 23.35 -5.95
C LEU A 35 11.63 23.51 -4.45
N TYR A 36 12.60 22.73 -3.98
CA TYR A 36 13.15 22.89 -2.64
C TYR A 36 14.27 23.92 -2.63
N ASP A 37 14.44 24.60 -1.50
CA ASP A 37 15.70 25.29 -1.20
C ASP A 37 16.81 24.24 -1.06
N GLU A 38 17.96 24.46 -1.71
CA GLU A 38 19.08 23.49 -1.75
C GLU A 38 19.50 23.06 -0.34
N TYR A 39 19.12 21.84 0.02
CA TYR A 39 19.54 21.18 1.26
C TYR A 39 20.05 19.78 0.91
N PRO A 40 21.38 19.51 1.01
CA PRO A 40 21.89 18.19 0.76
C PRO A 40 21.37 17.23 1.84
N VAL A 41 20.52 16.29 1.46
CA VAL A 41 20.09 15.18 2.33
C VAL A 41 21.30 14.26 2.52
N LYS A 42 21.94 14.32 3.68
CA LYS A 42 23.15 13.54 3.98
C LYS A 42 22.83 12.12 4.46
N TYR A 43 21.65 11.91 5.07
CA TYR A 43 21.28 10.66 5.72
C TYR A 43 19.82 10.26 5.42
N GLU A 44 19.53 8.96 5.44
CA GLU A 44 18.16 8.44 5.28
C GLU A 44 17.20 9.00 6.34
N ALA A 45 17.69 9.19 7.57
CA ALA A 45 16.96 9.81 8.67
C ALA A 45 16.56 11.28 8.39
N ASP A 46 17.26 11.93 7.45
CA ASP A 46 17.05 13.33 7.08
C ASP A 46 16.03 13.52 5.96
N ARG A 47 15.60 12.44 5.33
CA ARG A 47 14.61 12.47 4.26
C ARG A 47 13.25 12.94 4.80
N LEU A 48 12.62 13.88 4.09
CA LEU A 48 11.28 14.38 4.40
C LEU A 48 10.20 13.31 4.13
N PRO A 49 9.02 13.38 4.77
CA PRO A 49 7.89 12.49 4.45
C PRO A 49 7.33 12.74 3.05
N PRO A 50 6.66 11.74 2.43
CA PRO A 50 5.96 11.92 1.17
C PRO A 50 4.83 12.95 1.25
N PRO A 51 4.51 13.63 0.13
CA PRO A 51 3.43 14.59 0.07
C PRO A 51 2.10 13.89 0.24
N ILE A 52 1.13 14.61 0.82
CA ILE A 52 -0.22 14.11 1.03
C ILE A 52 -1.17 14.90 0.15
N VAL A 53 -2.00 14.19 -0.60
CA VAL A 53 -3.10 14.79 -1.34
C VAL A 53 -4.37 14.67 -0.50
N ALA A 54 -4.96 15.80 -0.11
CA ALA A 54 -6.14 15.80 0.74
C ALA A 54 -6.98 17.05 0.52
N ASP A 55 -8.29 16.91 0.67
CA ASP A 55 -9.23 18.03 0.81
C ASP A 55 -9.40 18.31 2.31
N LEU A 56 -8.66 19.30 2.82
CA LEU A 56 -8.65 19.61 4.25
C LEU A 56 -9.96 20.28 4.70
N ASN A 57 -10.48 21.20 3.90
CA ASN A 57 -11.61 22.06 4.25
C ASN A 57 -12.99 21.46 3.89
N GLY A 58 -12.99 20.40 3.08
CA GLY A 58 -14.15 19.66 2.59
C GLY A 58 -14.87 20.32 1.43
N ASP A 59 -14.21 21.19 0.66
CA ASP A 59 -14.80 21.94 -0.46
C ASP A 59 -14.85 21.15 -1.78
N GLY A 60 -14.29 19.94 -1.79
CA GLY A 60 -14.22 19.04 -2.94
C GLY A 60 -13.00 19.25 -3.83
N LYS A 61 -12.12 20.20 -3.51
CA LYS A 61 -10.80 20.34 -4.14
C LYS A 61 -9.75 19.77 -3.22
N LYS A 62 -8.85 19.00 -3.81
CA LYS A 62 -7.72 18.43 -3.09
C LYS A 62 -6.50 19.35 -3.22
N GLU A 63 -5.85 19.60 -2.10
CA GLU A 63 -4.57 20.27 -2.04
C GLU A 63 -3.43 19.26 -1.82
N VAL A 64 -2.20 19.69 -2.12
CA VAL A 64 -0.99 18.89 -1.87
C VAL A 64 -0.23 19.47 -0.70
N LEU A 65 -0.07 18.70 0.38
CA LEU A 65 0.66 19.09 1.57
C LEU A 65 2.11 18.59 1.48
N VAL A 66 3.05 19.49 1.69
CA VAL A 66 4.49 19.22 1.55
C VAL A 66 5.22 19.67 2.81
N ALA A 67 6.12 18.81 3.30
CA ALA A 67 7.04 19.18 4.37
C ALA A 67 8.31 19.79 3.78
N THR A 68 8.90 20.75 4.48
CA THR A 68 10.15 21.41 4.09
C THR A 68 11.24 21.20 5.13
N ASN A 69 12.51 21.35 4.72
CA ASN A 69 13.67 21.17 5.60
C ASN A 69 13.78 22.24 6.69
N ASP A 70 13.19 23.42 6.49
CA ASP A 70 13.12 24.52 7.48
C ASP A 70 12.02 24.31 8.55
N ALA A 71 11.53 23.07 8.70
CA ALA A 71 10.49 22.67 9.65
C ALA A 71 9.18 23.43 9.41
N LYS A 72 8.75 23.55 8.15
CA LYS A 72 7.42 24.03 7.79
C LYS A 72 6.62 22.97 7.03
N ILE A 73 5.31 23.17 7.00
CA ILE A 73 4.39 22.49 6.08
C ILE A 73 3.80 23.54 5.15
N GLN A 74 3.88 23.29 3.85
CA GLN A 74 3.28 24.12 2.82
C GLN A 74 2.09 23.41 2.20
N VAL A 75 1.03 24.16 1.90
CA VAL A 75 -0.14 23.67 1.17
C VAL A 75 -0.09 24.25 -0.24
N LEU A 76 0.01 23.36 -1.22
CA LEU A 76 0.12 23.70 -2.62
C LEU A 76 -1.24 23.53 -3.31
N GLU A 77 -1.59 24.50 -4.15
CA GLU A 77 -2.69 24.38 -5.10
C GLU A 77 -2.16 23.80 -6.41
N PRO A 78 -2.46 22.52 -6.72
CA PRO A 78 -2.07 21.95 -8.01
C PRO A 78 -2.84 22.67 -9.11
N HIS A 79 -2.13 23.41 -9.97
CA HIS A 79 -2.75 24.12 -11.07
C HIS A 79 -3.16 23.13 -12.16
N SER A 80 -4.43 23.18 -12.60
CA SER A 80 -4.94 22.48 -13.79
C SER A 80 -5.12 23.43 -14.99
N ARG A 81 -4.34 24.52 -15.05
CA ARG A 81 -4.36 25.38 -16.25
C ARG A 81 -3.89 24.58 -17.47
N ARG A 82 -4.44 24.97 -18.63
CA ARG A 82 -4.51 24.19 -19.88
C ARG A 82 -3.31 23.26 -20.07
N VAL A 83 -3.65 21.99 -20.18
CA VAL A 83 -2.88 20.75 -20.38
C VAL A 83 -1.97 20.76 -21.65
N ASP A 84 -1.64 21.93 -22.17
CA ASP A 84 -0.83 22.18 -23.37
C ASP A 84 0.47 22.97 -23.07
N GLU A 85 0.69 23.41 -21.83
CA GLU A 85 1.95 24.04 -21.38
C GLU A 85 2.77 23.05 -20.53
N SER A 86 4.11 23.13 -20.62
CA SER A 86 5.07 22.41 -19.78
C SER A 86 4.83 22.66 -18.29
N PHE A 87 5.58 21.96 -17.42
CA PHE A 87 5.59 22.21 -15.97
C PHE A 87 5.38 23.68 -15.55
N SER A 88 4.40 23.90 -14.67
CA SER A 88 4.10 25.22 -14.08
C SER A 88 4.39 25.26 -12.58
N GLU A 89 4.88 26.38 -12.04
CA GLU A 89 5.20 26.46 -10.62
C GLU A 89 3.91 26.41 -9.77
N ALA A 90 3.87 25.50 -8.80
CA ALA A 90 2.73 25.33 -7.91
C ALA A 90 2.63 26.51 -6.94
N ARG A 91 1.42 27.07 -6.82
CA ARG A 91 1.16 28.16 -5.88
C ARG A 91 1.07 27.64 -4.46
N VAL A 92 1.88 28.23 -3.58
CA VAL A 92 1.74 28.05 -2.13
C VAL A 92 0.53 28.85 -1.63
N LEU A 93 -0.49 28.17 -1.12
CA LEU A 93 -1.68 28.79 -0.54
C LEU A 93 -1.43 29.29 0.87
N THR A 94 -0.76 28.47 1.67
CA THR A 94 -0.46 28.74 3.08
C THR A 94 0.76 27.94 3.51
N GLU A 95 1.47 28.47 4.50
CA GLU A 95 2.59 27.80 5.16
C GLU A 95 2.40 27.84 6.68
N ILE A 96 2.86 26.80 7.36
CA ILE A 96 2.87 26.72 8.82
C ILE A 96 4.23 26.25 9.32
N SER A 97 4.74 26.91 10.36
CA SER A 97 5.95 26.48 11.06
C SER A 97 5.65 25.45 12.13
N LEU A 98 6.47 24.40 12.19
CA LEU A 98 6.47 23.37 13.23
C LEU A 98 7.29 23.78 14.46
N LEU A 99 7.91 24.96 14.42
CA LEU A 99 8.71 25.50 15.53
C LEU A 99 7.81 25.85 16.73
N PRO A 100 8.30 25.70 17.96
CA PRO A 100 7.60 26.21 19.14
C PRO A 100 7.49 27.74 19.11
N ASP A 101 6.36 28.28 19.57
CA ASP A 101 6.07 29.73 19.57
C ASP A 101 7.14 30.60 20.26
N LYS A 102 7.95 30.02 21.16
CA LYS A 102 8.95 30.72 21.99
C LYS A 102 10.40 30.32 21.73
N ILE A 103 10.67 29.34 20.86
CA ILE A 103 12.01 28.75 20.70
C ILE A 103 12.34 28.69 19.20
N ARG A 104 13.42 29.38 18.80
CA ARG A 104 13.91 29.40 17.40
C ARG A 104 14.94 28.30 17.12
N VAL A 105 14.79 27.14 17.75
CA VAL A 105 15.68 25.99 17.52
C VAL A 105 14.93 25.00 16.65
N ALA A 106 15.44 24.76 15.44
CA ALA A 106 14.87 23.82 14.47
C ALA A 106 15.23 22.35 14.76
N SER A 107 16.22 22.11 15.62
CA SER A 107 16.64 20.76 15.98
C SER A 107 15.47 19.97 16.59
N GLY A 108 15.21 18.78 16.07
CA GLY A 108 14.09 17.93 16.49
C GLY A 108 12.70 18.34 15.95
N ARG A 109 12.59 19.39 15.11
CA ARG A 109 11.31 19.91 14.61
C ARG A 109 11.00 19.61 13.15
N ARG A 110 11.94 18.99 12.41
CA ARG A 110 11.70 18.51 11.05
C ARG A 110 10.59 17.46 11.06
N ALA A 111 9.67 17.54 10.10
CA ALA A 111 8.65 16.51 9.91
C ALA A 111 9.29 15.19 9.45
N VAL A 112 8.83 14.08 10.02
CA VAL A 112 9.27 12.72 9.66
C VAL A 112 8.11 11.91 9.08
N ALA A 113 6.91 12.10 9.63
CA ALA A 113 5.69 11.53 9.10
C ALA A 113 4.56 12.54 9.15
N MET A 114 3.66 12.43 8.18
CA MET A 114 2.44 13.20 8.12
C MET A 114 1.29 12.27 7.75
N ALA A 115 0.08 12.59 8.22
CA ALA A 115 -1.15 11.96 7.75
C ALA A 115 -2.33 12.92 7.88
N THR A 116 -3.31 12.77 7.00
CA THR A 116 -4.60 13.47 7.09
C THR A 116 -5.73 12.48 7.36
N GLY A 117 -6.80 12.97 7.98
CA GLY A 117 -7.98 12.15 8.19
C GLY A 117 -9.10 12.86 8.94
N VAL A 118 -10.26 12.21 9.03
CA VAL A 118 -11.47 12.78 9.64
C VAL A 118 -11.61 12.32 11.08
N ILE A 119 -11.80 13.27 12.01
CA ILE A 119 -12.04 13.00 13.45
C ILE A 119 -13.50 13.24 13.88
N ASP A 120 -14.26 14.00 13.10
CA ASP A 120 -15.63 14.36 13.45
C ASP A 120 -16.60 13.18 13.25
N ARG A 121 -17.47 12.97 14.24
CA ARG A 121 -18.38 11.81 14.34
C ARG A 121 -19.72 12.04 13.64
N TYR A 122 -20.13 13.30 13.51
CA TYR A 122 -21.48 13.67 13.10
C TYR A 122 -21.49 14.18 11.66
N TYR A 123 -22.03 13.37 10.77
CA TYR A 123 -22.42 13.80 9.43
C TYR A 123 -23.78 14.48 9.54
N LYS A 124 -23.82 15.81 9.53
CA LYS A 124 -25.03 16.50 9.11
C LYS A 124 -25.05 16.45 7.58
N ASP A 125 -26.12 15.90 7.01
CA ASP A 125 -26.31 15.87 5.56
C ASP A 125 -26.09 17.29 4.99
N GLY A 126 -25.14 17.43 4.06
CA GLY A 126 -24.78 18.71 3.45
C GLY A 126 -23.67 19.51 4.14
N THR A 127 -23.06 19.02 5.24
CA THR A 127 -21.85 19.66 5.81
C THR A 127 -20.57 19.09 5.18
N PRO A 128 -19.60 19.96 4.80
CA PRO A 128 -18.32 19.51 4.25
C PRO A 128 -17.54 18.70 5.28
N GLN A 129 -16.95 17.58 4.85
CA GLN A 129 -16.14 16.73 5.72
C GLN A 129 -14.74 17.33 5.88
N LYS A 130 -14.51 17.94 7.04
CA LYS A 130 -13.23 18.54 7.37
C LYS A 130 -12.24 17.48 7.85
N GLN A 131 -10.99 17.62 7.41
CA GLN A 131 -9.90 16.76 7.85
C GLN A 131 -8.98 17.50 8.80
N VAL A 132 -8.23 16.73 9.59
CA VAL A 132 -7.12 17.21 10.41
C VAL A 132 -5.81 16.71 9.84
N LEU A 133 -4.76 17.48 10.03
CA LEU A 133 -3.38 17.11 9.70
C LEU A 133 -2.65 16.74 10.99
N VAL A 134 -2.07 15.55 11.04
CA VAL A 134 -1.17 15.13 12.12
C VAL A 134 0.24 15.02 11.58
N VAL A 135 1.19 15.64 12.29
CA VAL A 135 2.62 15.65 11.95
C VAL A 135 3.42 15.11 13.12
N VAL A 136 4.34 14.20 12.83
CA VAL A 136 5.33 13.71 13.80
C VAL A 136 6.69 14.27 13.44
N THR A 137 7.36 14.91 14.41
CA THR A 137 8.69 15.50 14.20
C THR A 137 9.82 14.55 14.57
N SER A 138 11.04 14.88 14.13
CA SER A 138 12.24 14.10 14.44
C SER A 138 12.51 13.98 15.95
N GLY A 139 12.15 15.00 16.72
CA GLY A 139 12.22 15.01 18.18
C GLY A 139 11.01 14.40 18.90
N TRP A 140 10.20 13.55 18.25
CA TRP A 140 9.04 12.88 18.86
C TRP A 140 7.94 13.81 19.38
N SER A 141 7.77 14.98 18.76
CA SER A 141 6.58 15.81 18.99
C SER A 141 5.48 15.42 18.00
N VAL A 142 4.29 15.13 18.53
CA VAL A 142 3.08 14.87 17.74
C VAL A 142 2.24 16.14 17.75
N LEU A 143 2.05 16.74 16.57
CA LEU A 143 1.26 17.96 16.38
C LEU A 143 0.00 17.63 15.59
N CYS A 144 -1.13 18.17 16.03
CA CYS A 144 -2.41 18.04 15.31
C CYS A 144 -2.93 19.42 14.95
N TYR A 145 -3.29 19.59 13.68
CA TYR A 145 -3.79 20.83 13.10
C TYR A 145 -5.20 20.62 12.54
N ASP A 146 -6.03 21.65 12.64
CA ASP A 146 -7.34 21.65 11.98
C ASP A 146 -7.23 21.93 10.47
N HIS A 147 -8.37 21.88 9.78
CA HIS A 147 -8.51 22.25 8.36
C HIS A 147 -7.96 23.63 7.94
N ASN A 148 -7.81 24.58 8.87
CA ASN A 148 -7.20 25.89 8.59
C ASN A 148 -5.73 25.95 9.03
N LEU A 149 -5.11 24.78 9.28
CA LEU A 149 -3.79 24.63 9.86
C LEU A 149 -3.63 25.28 11.24
N LYS A 150 -4.70 25.48 12.00
CA LYS A 150 -4.57 25.95 13.38
C LYS A 150 -4.22 24.78 14.28
N LYS A 151 -3.13 24.92 15.06
CA LYS A 151 -2.71 23.91 16.03
C LYS A 151 -3.82 23.65 17.04
N LEU A 152 -4.31 22.41 17.10
CA LEU A 152 -5.31 21.93 18.05
C LEU A 152 -4.63 21.53 19.36
N TRP A 153 -3.59 20.71 19.27
CA TRP A 153 -2.81 20.22 20.40
C TRP A 153 -1.43 19.76 19.94
N GLU A 154 -0.53 19.65 20.92
CA GLU A 154 0.85 19.20 20.74
C GLU A 154 1.22 18.35 21.95
N THR A 155 1.78 17.17 21.69
CA THR A 155 2.24 16.25 22.73
C THR A 155 3.69 15.87 22.44
N ASN A 156 4.57 16.07 23.42
CA ASN A 156 5.98 15.69 23.32
C ASN A 156 6.19 14.31 23.96
N LEU A 157 6.76 13.37 23.20
CA LEU A 157 7.10 12.01 23.65
C LEU A 157 8.63 11.80 23.76
N GLN A 158 9.42 12.86 23.73
CA GLN A 158 10.88 12.79 23.74
C GLN A 158 11.44 12.13 25.00
N GLU A 159 10.78 12.26 26.16
CA GLU A 159 11.24 11.63 27.42
C GLU A 159 11.30 10.10 27.32
N ASP A 160 10.60 9.50 26.37
CA ASP A 160 10.56 8.06 26.15
C ASP A 160 11.75 7.54 25.33
N PHE A 161 12.57 8.44 24.76
CA PHE A 161 13.63 8.09 23.84
C PHE A 161 14.92 8.86 24.12
N PRO A 162 16.10 8.24 23.93
CA PRO A 162 17.37 8.91 24.15
C PRO A 162 17.56 10.05 23.15
N HIS A 163 18.15 11.15 23.62
CA HIS A 163 18.72 12.18 22.77
C HIS A 163 19.78 11.50 21.88
N ASN A 164 19.65 11.58 20.55
CA ASN A 164 20.47 10.93 19.50
C ASN A 164 19.88 9.65 18.85
N ALA A 165 18.61 9.35 19.09
CA ALA A 165 17.87 8.36 18.30
C ALA A 165 17.17 9.01 17.08
N HIS A 166 17.08 8.26 15.98
CA HIS A 166 16.34 8.66 14.79
C HIS A 166 15.25 7.64 14.44
N HIS A 167 14.27 8.09 13.64
CA HIS A 167 13.13 7.27 13.19
C HIS A 167 13.56 6.26 12.15
N ARG A 168 13.50 4.98 12.53
CA ARG A 168 13.65 3.86 11.58
C ARG A 168 12.29 3.45 11.01
N GLU A 169 11.25 3.50 11.81
CA GLU A 169 9.87 3.22 11.41
C GLU A 169 8.94 4.26 12.03
N ILE A 170 7.94 4.71 11.27
CA ILE A 170 6.91 5.62 11.78
C ILE A 170 5.63 5.44 10.98
N ALA A 171 4.49 5.45 11.65
CA ALA A 171 3.19 5.38 11.01
C ALA A 171 2.14 6.13 11.83
N ILE A 172 1.18 6.73 11.13
CA ILE A 172 0.09 7.51 11.71
C ILE A 172 -1.23 6.97 11.17
N SER A 173 -2.21 6.75 12.04
CA SER A 173 -3.57 6.37 11.68
C SER A 173 -4.56 7.35 12.31
N ILE A 174 -5.43 7.94 11.49
CA ILE A 174 -6.44 8.90 11.92
C ILE A 174 -7.81 8.32 11.59
N SER A 175 -8.73 8.34 12.56
CA SER A 175 -10.09 7.84 12.36
C SER A 175 -11.13 8.63 13.15
N ASN A 176 -12.37 8.50 12.73
CA ASN A 176 -13.55 9.07 13.40
C ASN A 176 -14.11 8.18 14.52
N TYR A 177 -13.47 7.04 14.79
CA TYR A 177 -13.81 6.17 15.92
C TYR A 177 -13.29 6.75 17.23
N THR A 178 -13.83 6.27 18.36
CA THR A 178 -13.47 6.83 19.67
C THR A 178 -13.35 5.79 20.77
N LEU A 179 -12.35 6.04 21.63
CA LEU A 179 -11.98 5.35 22.87
C LEU A 179 -13.06 5.38 23.97
N LYS A 180 -13.40 6.60 24.34
CA LYS A 180 -14.25 6.91 25.49
C LYS A 180 -15.44 7.76 25.07
N HIS A 181 -16.48 7.74 25.88
CA HIS A 181 -17.59 8.68 25.73
C HIS A 181 -17.08 10.11 25.98
N GLY A 182 -17.46 11.04 25.10
CA GLY A 182 -16.99 12.43 25.12
C GLY A 182 -15.83 12.72 24.16
N ASP A 183 -15.14 11.68 23.66
CA ASP A 183 -14.06 11.86 22.69
C ASP A 183 -14.58 12.15 21.29
N THR A 184 -13.73 12.78 20.48
CA THR A 184 -13.96 13.00 19.04
C THR A 184 -12.71 12.55 18.29
N GLY A 185 -12.90 11.55 17.43
CA GLY A 185 -11.85 10.86 16.70
C GLY A 185 -10.80 10.15 17.56
N LEU A 186 -9.91 9.48 16.85
CA LEU A 186 -8.79 8.71 17.40
C LEU A 186 -7.59 8.90 16.47
N VAL A 187 -6.47 9.30 17.06
CA VAL A 187 -5.17 9.42 16.38
C VAL A 187 -4.24 8.40 17.02
N ILE A 188 -3.69 7.51 16.22
CA ILE A 188 -2.72 6.50 16.66
C ILE A 188 -1.41 6.79 15.96
N VAL A 189 -0.33 6.90 16.74
CA VAL A 189 1.03 7.08 16.23
C VAL A 189 1.87 5.91 16.72
N GLY A 190 2.58 5.27 15.82
CA GLY A 190 3.52 4.21 16.17
C GLY A 190 4.86 4.44 15.52
N GLY A 191 5.95 4.13 16.22
CA GLY A 191 7.29 4.29 15.67
C GLY A 191 8.35 3.48 16.40
N ARG A 192 9.48 3.30 15.73
CA ARG A 192 10.68 2.62 16.22
C ARG A 192 11.90 3.50 16.02
N MET A 193 12.74 3.52 17.05
CA MET A 193 13.98 4.28 17.11
C MET A 193 15.20 3.43 16.78
N GLU A 194 16.21 4.06 16.20
CA GLU A 194 17.53 3.48 16.05
C GLU A 194 18.59 4.48 16.50
N MET A 195 19.61 3.99 17.22
CA MET A 195 20.74 4.82 17.64
C MET A 195 21.64 5.09 16.44
N GLN A 196 22.05 6.35 16.28
CA GLN A 196 23.07 6.69 15.29
C GLN A 196 24.43 6.12 15.75
N PRO A 197 25.18 5.42 14.87
CA PRO A 197 26.51 4.92 15.24
C PRO A 197 27.45 6.09 15.62
N TYR A 198 28.18 5.92 16.73
CA TYR A 198 29.02 6.94 17.41
C TYR A 198 30.09 7.63 16.53
N ASN A 199 30.36 7.15 15.32
CA ASN A 199 31.44 7.69 14.47
C ASN A 199 31.12 9.03 13.78
N HIS A 200 29.92 9.58 13.97
CA HIS A 200 29.40 10.69 13.15
C HIS A 200 28.68 11.79 13.95
N MET A 201 29.14 12.11 15.17
CA MET A 201 28.65 13.26 15.94
C MET A 201 29.34 14.56 15.53
N ASP A 202 28.59 15.67 15.50
CA ASP A 202 29.12 17.02 15.36
C ASP A 202 29.83 17.43 16.68
N PRO A 203 31.10 17.90 16.67
CA PRO A 203 31.84 18.23 17.89
C PRO A 203 31.13 19.19 18.85
N PHE A 204 30.21 20.02 18.36
CA PHE A 204 29.42 20.93 19.18
C PHE A 204 28.28 20.25 19.97
N GLU A 205 27.71 19.16 19.46
CA GLU A 205 26.71 18.36 20.19
C GLU A 205 27.36 17.52 21.30
N GLU A 206 28.60 17.08 21.09
CA GLU A 206 29.43 16.38 22.09
C GLU A 206 29.69 17.26 23.34
N LEU A 207 30.01 18.53 23.14
CA LEU A 207 30.21 19.52 24.22
C LEU A 207 28.92 19.80 25.01
N GLY A 208 27.76 19.81 24.34
CA GLY A 208 26.47 19.98 24.99
C GLY A 208 26.05 18.78 25.85
N MET A 209 26.35 17.56 25.38
CA MET A 209 26.04 16.30 26.05
C MET A 209 26.92 16.09 27.29
N THR A 210 28.22 16.37 27.18
CA THR A 210 29.14 16.30 28.32
C THR A 210 28.78 17.31 29.41
N ALA A 211 28.38 18.53 29.03
CA ALA A 211 27.92 19.54 29.97
C ALA A 211 26.61 19.15 30.69
N LYS A 212 25.62 18.61 29.97
CA LYS A 212 24.36 18.15 30.56
C LYS A 212 24.56 16.94 31.47
N ASN A 213 25.35 15.95 31.04
CA ASN A 213 25.67 14.78 31.86
C ASN A 213 26.44 15.17 33.12
N ALA A 214 27.39 16.11 33.02
CA ALA A 214 28.09 16.66 34.18
C ALA A 214 27.14 17.37 35.15
N GLU A 215 26.17 18.13 34.66
CA GLU A 215 25.15 18.79 35.48
C GLU A 215 24.19 17.80 36.14
N GLN A 216 23.82 16.72 35.44
CA GLN A 216 22.99 15.62 35.94
C GLN A 216 23.72 14.79 37.01
N HIS A 217 25.03 14.56 36.84
CA HIS A 217 25.91 13.97 37.85
C HIS A 217 26.07 14.87 39.08
N ARG A 218 26.09 16.20 38.89
CA ARG A 218 26.17 17.16 40.00
C ARG A 218 24.88 17.21 40.82
N ARG A 219 23.73 17.08 40.17
CA ARG A 219 22.42 17.02 40.84
C ARG A 219 22.19 15.69 41.57
N SER A 220 22.54 14.56 40.96
CA SER A 220 22.41 13.22 41.57
C SER A 220 23.36 12.99 42.76
N ALA A 221 24.47 13.72 42.85
CA ALA A 221 25.33 13.69 44.04
C ALA A 221 24.70 14.36 45.30
N THR A 222 23.64 15.16 45.13
CA THR A 222 23.04 15.95 46.22
C THR A 222 21.75 15.35 46.78
N GLU A 223 21.09 14.45 46.02
CA GLU A 223 19.89 13.75 46.44
C GLU A 223 20.15 12.24 46.53
N LYS A 224 20.12 11.68 47.75
CA LYS A 224 20.07 10.23 47.96
C LYS A 224 18.70 9.70 47.52
N GLN A 225 18.48 9.57 46.23
CA GLN A 225 17.43 8.72 45.67
C GLN A 225 18.07 7.47 45.08
N ALA A 226 17.40 6.33 45.29
CA ALA A 226 17.81 5.05 44.76
C ALA A 226 18.09 5.19 43.26
N SER A 227 19.22 4.63 42.82
CA SER A 227 19.50 4.45 41.40
C SER A 227 18.37 3.62 40.82
N GLU A 228 17.40 4.28 40.19
CA GLU A 228 16.58 3.64 39.17
C GLU A 228 17.57 3.14 38.14
N ASP A 229 17.67 1.82 38.02
CA ASP A 229 18.37 1.17 36.92
C ASP A 229 17.93 1.90 35.65
N SER A 230 18.86 2.60 35.00
CA SER A 230 18.71 3.04 33.63
C SER A 230 18.74 1.76 32.78
N GLY A 231 17.65 0.99 32.85
CA GLY A 231 17.40 -0.16 32.02
C GLY A 231 17.61 0.30 30.60
N ALA A 232 18.59 -0.28 29.93
CA ALA A 232 18.96 0.07 28.57
C ALA A 232 17.67 0.12 27.73
N ILE A 233 17.22 1.34 27.38
CA ILE A 233 15.99 1.55 26.63
C ILE A 233 16.13 0.72 25.35
N ASN A 234 15.34 -0.35 25.24
CA ASN A 234 15.48 -1.27 24.13
C ASN A 234 14.83 -0.65 22.89
N LEU A 235 15.61 0.19 22.20
CA LEU A 235 15.21 0.92 20.99
C LEU A 235 14.72 0.01 19.87
N ARG A 236 14.91 -1.31 19.99
CA ARG A 236 14.47 -2.29 19.00
C ARG A 236 12.94 -2.47 18.93
N HIS A 237 12.15 -1.97 19.89
CA HIS A 237 10.72 -2.23 19.90
C HIS A 237 9.89 -1.10 19.29
N PHE A 238 8.88 -1.48 18.51
CA PHE A 238 7.89 -0.56 17.94
C PHE A 238 6.89 -0.12 19.03
N SER A 239 6.96 1.16 19.39
CA SER A 239 6.09 1.77 20.40
C SER A 239 4.85 2.38 19.76
N VAL A 240 3.69 2.26 20.40
CA VAL A 240 2.40 2.75 19.86
C VAL A 240 1.64 3.59 20.87
N TYR A 241 1.14 4.73 20.44
CA TYR A 241 0.44 5.71 21.27
C TYR A 241 -0.92 6.02 20.66
N ALA A 242 -1.99 5.98 21.47
CA ALA A 242 -3.34 6.32 21.04
C ALA A 242 -3.84 7.58 21.76
N PHE A 243 -4.21 8.59 20.99
CA PHE A 243 -4.67 9.89 21.44
C PHE A 243 -6.14 10.14 21.07
N ALA A 244 -6.86 10.85 21.94
CA ALA A 244 -8.16 11.41 21.57
C ALA A 244 -7.97 12.47 20.47
N GLY A 245 -8.66 12.33 19.33
CA GLY A 245 -8.34 13.08 18.12
C GLY A 245 -8.37 14.61 18.26
N LYS A 246 -9.39 15.15 18.94
CA LYS A 246 -9.54 16.61 19.12
C LYS A 246 -8.74 17.21 20.28
N THR A 247 -8.49 16.45 21.35
CA THR A 247 -7.90 16.99 22.58
C THR A 247 -6.45 16.59 22.80
N GLY A 248 -5.94 15.57 22.09
CA GLY A 248 -4.58 15.06 22.27
C GLY A 248 -4.37 14.25 23.56
N VAL A 249 -5.43 13.98 24.32
CA VAL A 249 -5.33 13.22 25.57
C VAL A 249 -4.94 11.76 25.28
N LEU A 250 -3.82 11.31 25.86
CA LEU A 250 -3.35 9.92 25.76
C LEU A 250 -4.39 8.96 26.37
N ARG A 251 -4.79 7.95 25.60
CA ARG A 251 -5.77 6.92 26.01
C ARG A 251 -5.12 5.63 26.46
N TRP A 252 -4.10 5.21 25.73
CA TRP A 252 -3.20 4.15 26.10
C TRP A 252 -1.90 4.34 25.32
N SER A 253 -0.82 3.84 25.88
CA SER A 253 0.48 3.72 25.23
C SER A 253 0.96 2.29 25.41
N LYS A 254 1.51 1.73 24.36
CA LYS A 254 2.28 0.50 24.38
C LYS A 254 3.74 0.90 24.22
N LYS A 255 4.45 0.91 25.34
CA LYS A 255 5.91 0.99 25.42
C LYS A 255 6.41 -0.42 25.69
N THR A 256 7.67 -0.70 25.38
CA THR A 256 8.35 -1.99 25.59
C THR A 256 7.88 -2.70 26.84
N ASP A 257 7.65 -4.01 26.76
CA ASP A 257 7.18 -4.84 27.87
C ASP A 257 8.06 -4.59 29.11
N ASP A 258 7.46 -3.98 30.15
CA ASP A 258 8.02 -3.98 31.49
C ASP A 258 8.12 -5.44 31.94
N VAL A 259 9.26 -6.11 31.69
CA VAL A 259 9.91 -7.18 32.48
C VAL A 259 10.96 -7.92 31.61
N GLU A 260 12.20 -7.86 32.08
CA GLU A 260 13.36 -8.72 31.78
C GLU A 260 13.33 -9.50 30.45
N ALA A 261 13.87 -8.87 29.40
CA ALA A 261 14.46 -9.62 28.31
C ALA A 261 15.63 -10.46 28.88
N HIS A 262 15.37 -11.72 29.22
CA HIS A 262 16.46 -12.69 29.37
C HIS A 262 17.28 -12.63 28.09
N THR A 263 18.53 -12.25 28.28
CA THR A 263 19.56 -12.05 27.28
C THR A 263 19.48 -13.15 26.23
N SER A 264 19.26 -12.75 24.98
CA SER A 264 19.44 -13.58 23.80
C SER A 264 20.91 -13.95 23.67
N ASP A 265 21.33 -14.97 24.40
CA ASP A 265 22.61 -15.63 24.19
C ASP A 265 22.48 -16.44 22.89
N ALA A 266 23.01 -15.87 21.80
CA ALA A 266 23.03 -16.47 20.46
C ALA A 266 23.83 -17.80 20.39
N SER A 267 24.38 -18.25 21.52
CA SER A 267 25.07 -19.52 21.72
C SER A 267 24.14 -20.72 21.92
N GLN A 268 22.83 -20.53 22.13
CA GLN A 268 21.84 -21.62 22.17
C GLN A 268 21.25 -21.97 20.80
N LEU A 269 21.76 -21.39 19.71
CA LEU A 269 21.38 -21.70 18.31
C LEU A 269 22.00 -23.02 17.80
N ILE A 270 21.95 -24.08 18.61
CA ILE A 270 22.16 -25.45 18.12
C ILE A 270 20.89 -26.23 18.42
N PRO A 271 20.10 -26.61 17.41
CA PRO A 271 18.85 -27.32 17.61
C PRO A 271 19.15 -28.72 18.17
N GLN A 272 19.08 -28.88 19.48
CA GLN A 272 19.15 -30.19 20.11
C GLN A 272 17.76 -30.85 20.02
N HIS A 273 17.52 -31.45 18.86
CA HIS A 273 16.61 -32.57 18.62
C HIS A 273 15.08 -32.39 18.80
N ASN A 274 14.53 -31.21 19.10
CA ASN A 274 13.06 -31.09 19.12
C ASN A 274 12.54 -29.67 18.79
N TYR A 275 12.46 -29.36 17.49
CA TYR A 275 11.93 -28.10 16.94
C TYR A 275 10.56 -27.69 17.53
N LYS A 276 9.78 -28.66 18.02
CA LYS A 276 8.44 -28.42 18.56
C LYS A 276 8.49 -27.83 19.98
N LEU A 277 9.53 -28.13 20.77
CA LEU A 277 9.70 -27.59 22.12
C LEU A 277 10.34 -26.20 22.09
N ASP A 278 11.32 -25.98 21.19
CA ASP A 278 12.03 -24.70 21.09
C ASP A 278 11.14 -23.56 20.57
N VAL A 279 10.21 -23.85 19.65
CA VAL A 279 9.20 -22.87 19.20
C VAL A 279 8.22 -22.51 20.32
N HIS A 280 7.95 -23.42 21.26
CA HIS A 280 7.13 -23.11 22.43
C HIS A 280 7.89 -22.29 23.48
N ALA A 281 9.21 -22.47 23.62
CA ALA A 281 10.06 -21.72 24.52
C ALA A 281 10.34 -20.28 24.04
N LEU A 282 10.48 -20.07 22.72
CA LEU A 282 10.58 -18.72 22.10
C LEU A 282 9.28 -17.90 22.20
N ASN A 283 8.15 -18.55 22.50
CA ASN A 283 6.86 -17.94 22.69
C ASN A 283 6.52 -17.87 24.20
N SER A 284 7.35 -17.19 25.00
CA SER A 284 6.94 -16.77 26.34
C SER A 284 5.81 -15.74 26.20
N ARG A 285 4.57 -16.23 26.21
CA ARG A 285 3.36 -15.44 25.92
C ARG A 285 2.96 -14.56 27.09
N HIS A 286 2.57 -13.33 26.80
CA HIS A 286 1.90 -12.51 27.79
C HIS A 286 0.46 -13.01 28.04
N PRO A 287 -0.08 -12.81 29.25
CA PRO A 287 -1.47 -13.13 29.55
C PRO A 287 -2.45 -12.38 28.61
N GLY A 288 -3.10 -13.12 27.71
CA GLY A 288 -4.09 -12.58 26.76
C GLY A 288 -3.63 -12.51 25.31
N GLU A 289 -2.36 -12.83 25.03
CA GLU A 289 -1.89 -13.07 23.67
C GLU A 289 -2.37 -14.43 23.15
N PHE A 290 -2.82 -14.45 21.91
CA PHE A 290 -3.27 -15.63 21.19
C PHE A 290 -2.30 -15.97 20.08
N GLU A 291 -2.30 -17.22 19.65
CA GLU A 291 -1.60 -17.60 18.42
C GLU A 291 -2.25 -16.91 17.23
N CYS A 292 -1.45 -16.27 16.37
CA CYS A 292 -1.87 -15.70 15.09
C CYS A 292 -2.74 -16.67 14.26
N ARG A 293 -2.48 -17.98 14.39
CA ARG A 293 -3.24 -19.05 13.73
C ARG A 293 -4.73 -19.04 14.10
N GLU A 294 -5.11 -18.58 15.29
CA GLU A 294 -6.51 -18.42 15.67
C GLU A 294 -7.21 -17.34 14.85
N PHE A 295 -6.47 -16.37 14.31
CA PHE A 295 -6.98 -15.26 13.50
C PHE A 295 -6.63 -15.39 12.02
N ARG A 296 -6.27 -16.60 11.55
CA ARG A 296 -5.79 -16.88 10.18
C ARG A 296 -6.55 -16.11 9.10
N GLU A 297 -7.88 -16.18 9.09
CA GLU A 297 -8.68 -15.49 8.05
C GLU A 297 -8.62 -13.96 8.13
N SER A 298 -8.48 -13.42 9.34
CA SER A 298 -8.38 -11.98 9.56
C SER A 298 -6.97 -11.45 9.23
N ILE A 299 -5.94 -12.27 9.47
CA ILE A 299 -4.56 -11.95 9.08
C ILE A 299 -4.44 -11.94 7.55
N LEU A 300 -5.01 -12.93 6.87
CA LEU A 300 -5.00 -12.95 5.40
C LEU A 300 -5.77 -11.79 4.79
N SER A 301 -6.81 -11.28 5.45
CA SER A 301 -7.54 -10.12 4.92
C SER A 301 -6.81 -8.78 5.06
N VAL A 302 -5.68 -8.75 5.78
CA VAL A 302 -4.82 -7.56 5.86
C VAL A 302 -3.57 -7.68 5.00
N MET A 303 -3.37 -8.81 4.31
CA MET A 303 -2.31 -9.02 3.30
C MET A 303 -2.63 -8.26 2.00
N PRO A 304 -1.63 -8.00 1.13
CA PRO A 304 -0.20 -8.36 1.25
C PRO A 304 0.57 -7.54 2.30
N HIS A 305 1.65 -8.11 2.80
CA HIS A 305 2.65 -7.41 3.61
C HIS A 305 4.02 -7.48 2.93
N HIS A 306 4.66 -6.32 2.79
CA HIS A 306 6.06 -6.18 2.39
C HIS A 306 6.63 -5.01 3.18
N TRP A 307 7.94 -5.02 3.40
CA TRP A 307 8.65 -3.95 4.06
C TRP A 307 10.07 -3.88 3.48
N ASP A 308 10.38 -2.77 2.82
CA ASP A 308 11.71 -2.41 2.32
C ASP A 308 12.19 -1.12 2.99
N ARG A 309 11.27 -0.17 3.19
CA ARG A 309 11.57 1.18 3.66
C ARG A 309 10.65 1.62 4.78
N ARG A 310 11.04 2.70 5.46
CA ARG A 310 10.28 3.29 6.56
C ARG A 310 8.85 3.70 6.15
N GLU A 311 8.63 4.05 4.88
CA GLU A 311 7.30 4.43 4.36
C GLU A 311 6.34 3.25 4.21
N ASP A 312 6.85 2.01 4.20
CA ASP A 312 6.03 0.81 4.12
C ASP A 312 5.41 0.45 5.48
N THR A 313 5.88 1.07 6.57
CA THR A 313 5.28 0.92 7.89
C THR A 313 3.89 1.56 7.89
N LEU A 314 2.86 0.78 8.20
CA LEU A 314 1.47 1.26 8.15
C LEU A 314 0.64 0.80 9.37
N LEU A 315 -0.30 1.64 9.78
CA LEU A 315 -1.28 1.34 10.83
C LEU A 315 -2.69 1.30 10.24
N LYS A 316 -3.29 0.12 10.19
CA LYS A 316 -4.61 -0.11 9.58
C LYS A 316 -5.61 -0.59 10.62
N LEU A 317 -6.76 0.07 10.69
CA LEU A 317 -7.88 -0.41 11.50
C LEU A 317 -8.53 -1.62 10.82
N ALA A 318 -8.71 -2.70 11.57
CA ALA A 318 -9.34 -3.92 11.07
C ALA A 318 -10.27 -4.55 12.11
N HIS A 319 -11.10 -5.49 11.64
CA HIS A 319 -11.98 -6.28 12.50
C HIS A 319 -11.54 -7.75 12.50
N PHE A 320 -10.86 -8.17 13.56
CA PHE A 320 -10.37 -9.52 13.72
C PHE A 320 -11.43 -10.43 14.34
N ARG A 321 -11.59 -11.61 13.75
CA ARG A 321 -12.42 -12.68 14.27
C ARG A 321 -11.61 -13.95 14.38
N ARG A 322 -11.88 -14.70 15.45
CA ARG A 322 -11.35 -16.04 15.58
C ARG A 322 -11.90 -16.91 14.45
N HIS A 323 -10.97 -17.58 13.79
CA HIS A 323 -11.24 -18.56 12.76
C HIS A 323 -12.13 -19.66 13.34
N LYS A 324 -13.26 -19.91 12.67
CA LYS A 324 -14.16 -20.98 13.06
C LYS A 324 -13.52 -22.31 12.68
N ARG A 325 -12.85 -22.96 13.64
CA ARG A 325 -12.52 -24.38 13.48
C ARG A 325 -13.84 -25.11 13.22
N LYS A 326 -13.98 -25.74 12.05
CA LYS A 326 -15.05 -26.74 11.87
C LYS A 326 -14.84 -27.72 13.01
N THR A 327 -15.77 -27.76 13.96
CA THR A 327 -15.85 -28.89 14.88
C THR A 327 -15.95 -30.09 13.96
N LEU A 328 -14.89 -30.91 13.92
CA LEU A 328 -14.98 -32.23 13.29
C LEU A 328 -16.29 -32.80 13.78
N LYS A 329 -17.21 -33.13 12.86
CA LYS A 329 -18.43 -33.84 13.22
C LYS A 329 -17.94 -34.98 14.09
N LYS A 330 -18.20 -34.90 15.39
CA LYS A 330 -18.01 -36.02 16.30
C LYS A 330 -18.75 -37.14 15.58
N GLN A 331 -18.03 -38.17 15.11
CA GLN A 331 -18.70 -39.35 14.57
C GLN A 331 -19.75 -39.69 15.61
N ALA A 332 -21.01 -39.74 15.19
CA ALA A 332 -22.11 -40.04 16.08
C ALA A 332 -21.86 -41.46 16.61
N GLY A 333 -21.17 -41.56 17.74
CA GLY A 333 -21.18 -42.76 18.56
C GLY A 333 -22.65 -43.04 18.83
N LYS A 334 -23.09 -44.26 18.49
CA LYS A 334 -24.47 -44.72 18.62
C LYS A 334 -25.07 -44.20 19.92
N SER A 335 -25.96 -43.22 19.81
CA SER A 335 -26.77 -42.77 20.92
C SER A 335 -27.72 -43.91 21.26
N THR A 336 -27.48 -44.56 22.39
CA THR A 336 -28.46 -45.43 23.03
C THR A 336 -29.74 -44.63 23.26
N ALA A 337 -30.84 -45.11 22.69
CA ALA A 337 -32.14 -44.51 22.87
C ALA A 337 -32.63 -44.76 24.30
N TYR A 338 -32.86 -43.69 25.05
CA TYR A 338 -33.72 -43.73 26.24
C TYR A 338 -35.05 -43.05 25.90
N PRO A 339 -36.21 -43.70 26.14
CA PRO A 339 -37.50 -43.14 25.82
C PRO A 339 -37.94 -42.24 26.99
N PHE A 340 -37.86 -40.92 26.81
CA PHE A 340 -38.67 -40.01 27.59
C PHE A 340 -39.43 -39.08 26.65
N HIS A 341 -40.75 -39.22 26.69
CA HIS A 341 -41.73 -38.44 25.96
C HIS A 341 -41.57 -36.94 26.30
N LYS A 342 -41.34 -36.12 25.29
CA LYS A 342 -41.56 -34.67 25.36
C LYS A 342 -42.97 -34.41 24.81
N PRO A 343 -43.83 -33.64 25.49
CA PRO A 343 -45.19 -33.37 25.03
C PRO A 343 -45.19 -32.49 23.77
N GLU A 344 -46.12 -32.80 22.86
CA GLU A 344 -46.38 -32.05 21.63
C GLU A 344 -46.83 -30.60 21.93
N GLU A 345 -46.17 -29.66 21.29
CA GLU A 345 -46.55 -28.24 21.32
C GLU A 345 -47.64 -28.00 20.27
N HIS A 346 -48.81 -27.56 20.72
CA HIS A 346 -49.98 -27.27 19.89
C HIS A 346 -49.65 -26.28 18.75
N THR A 347 -49.68 -26.75 17.51
CA THR A 347 -49.78 -25.87 16.34
C THR A 347 -51.23 -25.43 16.11
N PRO A 348 -51.53 -24.14 15.97
CA PRO A 348 -52.89 -23.69 15.65
C PRO A 348 -53.29 -24.13 14.24
N ALA A 349 -54.55 -24.57 14.11
CA ALA A 349 -55.15 -25.07 12.88
C ALA A 349 -55.17 -24.01 11.76
N GLY A 350 -54.90 -24.45 10.52
CA GLY A 350 -55.11 -23.62 9.31
C GLY A 350 -53.87 -23.26 8.49
N LYS A 351 -52.75 -24.00 8.58
CA LYS A 351 -51.63 -23.87 7.64
C LYS A 351 -51.37 -25.17 6.89
N ASP A 352 -52.08 -25.33 5.78
CA ASP A 352 -51.75 -26.34 4.78
C ASP A 352 -50.33 -26.11 4.23
N LEU A 353 -49.43 -27.05 4.53
CA LEU A 353 -48.02 -27.03 4.12
C LEU A 353 -47.81 -27.43 2.63
N SER A 354 -48.88 -27.68 1.88
CA SER A 354 -48.82 -28.34 0.56
C SER A 354 -48.75 -27.40 -0.65
N ARG A 355 -48.83 -26.07 -0.50
CA ARG A 355 -48.80 -25.15 -1.65
C ARG A 355 -47.55 -24.26 -1.63
N LYS A 356 -46.66 -24.45 -2.62
CA LYS A 356 -45.37 -23.74 -2.79
C LYS A 356 -45.54 -22.28 -3.25
N ILE A 357 -46.66 -21.94 -3.88
CA ILE A 357 -46.91 -20.64 -4.53
C ILE A 357 -47.21 -19.50 -3.53
N PRO A 358 -48.05 -19.69 -2.48
CA PRO A 358 -48.32 -18.64 -1.49
C PRO A 358 -47.07 -18.24 -0.66
N LYS A 359 -46.12 -19.16 -0.48
CA LYS A 359 -44.83 -18.87 0.19
C LYS A 359 -43.92 -17.96 -0.64
N LEU A 360 -44.00 -18.04 -1.97
CA LEU A 360 -43.22 -17.19 -2.87
C LEU A 360 -43.80 -15.77 -2.91
N ILE A 361 -45.13 -15.66 -3.02
CA ILE A 361 -45.85 -14.37 -3.01
C ILE A 361 -45.73 -13.69 -1.64
N GLY A 362 -45.84 -14.45 -0.54
CA GLY A 362 -45.63 -13.92 0.81
C GLY A 362 -44.19 -13.49 1.09
N LYS A 363 -43.18 -14.10 0.44
CA LYS A 363 -41.79 -13.63 0.49
C LYS A 363 -41.60 -12.36 -0.35
N ALA A 364 -42.18 -12.30 -1.54
CA ALA A 364 -42.11 -11.12 -2.41
C ALA A 364 -42.81 -9.91 -1.81
N ALA A 365 -43.99 -10.08 -1.19
CA ALA A 365 -44.71 -9.02 -0.50
C ALA A 365 -43.95 -8.50 0.74
N ARG A 366 -43.24 -9.38 1.46
CA ARG A 366 -42.33 -8.97 2.55
C ARG A 366 -41.08 -8.25 2.02
N TYR A 367 -40.59 -8.64 0.85
CA TYR A 367 -39.46 -7.97 0.20
C TYR A 367 -39.84 -6.56 -0.26
N ALA A 368 -40.99 -6.42 -0.91
CA ALA A 368 -41.56 -5.14 -1.35
C ALA A 368 -41.93 -4.22 -0.18
N GLY A 369 -42.45 -4.77 0.94
CA GLY A 369 -42.73 -4.01 2.16
C GLY A 369 -41.51 -3.68 3.02
N SER A 370 -40.33 -4.27 2.73
CA SER A 370 -39.09 -4.03 3.49
C SER A 370 -38.22 -2.91 2.92
N ALA A 371 -38.61 -2.31 1.79
CA ALA A 371 -37.98 -1.13 1.21
C ALA A 371 -38.32 0.14 2.01
N LYS A 372 -38.06 0.13 3.33
CA LYS A 372 -37.82 1.39 4.03
C LYS A 372 -36.46 1.89 3.53
N PRO A 373 -36.33 3.18 3.14
CA PRO A 373 -35.03 3.73 2.84
C PRO A 373 -34.15 3.44 4.06
N LYS A 374 -33.02 2.75 3.85
CA LYS A 374 -32.02 2.60 4.90
C LYS A 374 -31.55 4.00 5.22
N LYS A 375 -32.13 4.64 6.25
CA LYS A 375 -31.52 5.82 6.86
C LYS A 375 -30.08 5.42 7.16
N GLY A 376 -29.12 6.13 6.57
CA GLY A 376 -27.70 5.91 6.85
C GLY A 376 -27.51 5.85 8.36
N MET A 377 -26.68 4.93 8.84
CA MET A 377 -26.37 4.85 10.27
C MET A 377 -25.71 6.17 10.68
N GLN A 378 -26.49 7.10 11.24
CA GLN A 378 -26.05 8.44 11.68
C GLN A 378 -25.15 8.41 12.92
N TYR A 379 -24.86 7.24 13.49
CA TYR A 379 -24.13 7.11 14.75
C TYR A 379 -22.99 6.09 14.65
N ILE A 380 -21.77 6.57 14.79
CA ILE A 380 -20.57 5.76 14.98
C ILE A 380 -20.42 5.45 16.48
N PRO A 381 -20.49 4.17 16.90
CA PRO A 381 -20.43 3.80 18.30
C PRO A 381 -19.03 4.03 18.89
N THR A 382 -19.00 4.39 20.17
CA THR A 382 -17.76 4.34 20.96
C THR A 382 -17.30 2.90 21.07
N ILE A 383 -16.03 2.65 20.77
CA ILE A 383 -15.44 1.32 20.77
C ILE A 383 -15.03 0.98 22.20
N THR A 384 -15.54 -0.12 22.72
CA THR A 384 -15.26 -0.60 24.08
C THR A 384 -14.89 -2.08 24.03
N ASN A 385 -14.42 -2.65 25.14
CA ASN A 385 -14.10 -4.09 25.22
C ASN A 385 -15.29 -5.00 24.85
N TYR A 386 -16.52 -4.51 24.92
CA TYR A 386 -17.73 -5.28 24.68
C TYR A 386 -18.35 -5.05 23.30
N THR A 387 -17.76 -4.20 22.44
CA THR A 387 -18.32 -3.96 21.11
C THR A 387 -18.17 -5.19 20.21
N LYS A 388 -19.30 -5.80 19.85
CA LYS A 388 -19.38 -7.00 18.99
C LYS A 388 -19.87 -6.70 17.57
N LEU A 389 -19.88 -5.43 17.16
CA LEU A 389 -20.36 -5.02 15.85
C LEU A 389 -19.36 -5.43 14.77
N TRP A 390 -19.84 -6.19 13.80
CA TRP A 390 -19.03 -6.87 12.80
C TRP A 390 -18.30 -5.91 11.83
N TRP A 391 -18.85 -4.69 11.68
CA TRP A 391 -18.37 -3.62 10.80
C TRP A 391 -17.53 -2.57 11.53
N VAL A 392 -17.42 -2.66 12.86
CA VAL A 392 -16.60 -1.75 13.67
C VAL A 392 -15.23 -2.40 13.89
N PRO A 393 -14.11 -1.68 13.70
CA PRO A 393 -12.80 -2.24 13.95
C PRO A 393 -12.62 -2.56 15.44
N ASN A 394 -11.91 -3.64 15.75
CA ASN A 394 -11.54 -4.02 17.11
C ASN A 394 -10.02 -4.07 17.31
N VAL A 395 -9.25 -3.95 16.23
CA VAL A 395 -7.80 -3.97 16.26
C VAL A 395 -7.20 -2.87 15.40
N VAL A 396 -6.01 -2.42 15.81
CA VAL A 396 -5.04 -1.76 14.93
C VAL A 396 -4.08 -2.84 14.47
N VAL A 397 -3.91 -2.99 13.17
CA VAL A 397 -2.89 -3.85 12.58
C VAL A 397 -1.72 -2.97 12.18
N ALA A 398 -0.56 -3.23 12.78
CA ALA A 398 0.69 -2.59 12.42
C ALA A 398 1.46 -3.49 11.47
N HIS A 399 1.74 -3.00 10.25
CA HIS A 399 2.74 -3.59 9.37
C HIS A 399 4.05 -2.88 9.71
N GLN A 400 5.03 -3.65 10.16
CA GLN A 400 6.33 -3.20 10.64
C GLN A 400 7.42 -4.01 9.95
N LYS A 401 8.67 -3.58 10.10
CA LYS A 401 9.87 -4.29 9.64
C LYS A 401 9.91 -5.75 10.10
N GLU A 402 9.53 -6.00 11.35
CA GLU A 402 9.56 -7.33 11.96
C GLU A 402 8.34 -8.19 11.60
N GLY A 403 7.40 -7.65 10.82
CA GLY A 403 6.18 -8.34 10.38
C GLY A 403 4.90 -7.64 10.83
N ILE A 404 3.90 -8.43 11.21
CA ILE A 404 2.56 -7.91 11.50
C ILE A 404 2.23 -8.05 12.98
N GLU A 405 1.75 -6.98 13.57
CA GLU A 405 1.26 -6.97 14.94
C GLU A 405 -0.21 -6.52 14.99
N ALA A 406 -1.06 -7.33 15.62
CA ALA A 406 -2.46 -6.98 15.87
C ALA A 406 -2.63 -6.49 17.31
N ILE A 407 -2.99 -5.24 17.49
CA ILE A 407 -3.15 -4.56 18.78
C ILE A 407 -4.63 -4.33 19.05
N HIS A 408 -5.13 -4.79 20.19
CA HIS A 408 -6.51 -4.59 20.60
C HIS A 408 -6.81 -3.11 20.83
N LEU A 409 -7.72 -2.56 20.01
CA LEU A 409 -7.95 -1.13 19.87
C LEU A 409 -8.37 -0.43 21.20
N PRO A 410 -9.27 -1.00 22.03
CA PRO A 410 -9.65 -0.36 23.30
C PRO A 410 -8.60 -0.42 24.41
N THR A 411 -7.76 -1.46 24.46
CA THR A 411 -6.84 -1.70 25.59
C THR A 411 -5.37 -1.44 25.26
N GLY A 412 -5.00 -1.32 23.99
CA GLY A 412 -3.60 -1.21 23.56
C GLY A 412 -2.77 -2.48 23.74
N ARG A 413 -3.40 -3.61 24.06
CA ARG A 413 -2.69 -4.89 24.29
C ARG A 413 -2.50 -5.64 22.97
N THR A 414 -1.34 -6.28 22.80
CA THR A 414 -1.10 -7.16 21.66
C THR A 414 -2.03 -8.37 21.73
N LEU A 415 -2.82 -8.59 20.67
CA LEU A 415 -3.61 -9.81 20.52
C LEU A 415 -2.75 -10.94 19.95
N CYS A 416 -1.93 -10.63 18.96
CA CYS A 416 -1.01 -11.57 18.35
C CYS A 416 0.06 -10.82 17.53
N LYS A 417 1.31 -11.31 17.58
CA LYS A 417 2.43 -10.83 16.76
C LYS A 417 2.87 -11.96 15.82
N LEU A 418 2.95 -11.67 14.52
CA LEU A 418 3.44 -12.56 13.49
C LEU A 418 4.75 -12.02 12.97
N SER A 419 5.86 -12.63 13.39
CA SER A 419 7.17 -12.27 12.87
C SER A 419 7.31 -12.71 11.42
N LEU A 420 7.59 -11.76 10.53
CA LEU A 420 7.80 -11.98 9.11
C LEU A 420 9.20 -11.48 8.74
N LEU A 421 9.79 -12.10 7.73
CA LEU A 421 11.11 -11.70 7.26
C LEU A 421 11.02 -10.35 6.53
N GLU A 422 12.06 -9.52 6.74
CA GLU A 422 12.28 -8.28 6.01
C GLU A 422 12.57 -8.57 4.53
N GLY A 423 12.04 -7.70 3.67
CA GLY A 423 12.15 -7.85 2.22
C GLY A 423 11.25 -8.96 1.66
N GLY A 424 10.97 -8.87 0.35
CA GLY A 424 10.06 -9.80 -0.32
C GLY A 424 8.58 -9.49 -0.06
N LEU A 425 7.71 -10.42 -0.47
CA LEU A 425 6.26 -10.29 -0.44
C LEU A 425 5.65 -11.43 0.38
N HIS A 426 4.82 -11.07 1.37
CA HIS A 426 4.03 -12.01 2.15
C HIS A 426 2.55 -11.91 1.77
N ALA A 427 2.01 -12.95 1.14
CA ALA A 427 0.61 -13.01 0.68
C ALA A 427 0.19 -14.47 0.44
N ASP A 428 -1.11 -14.71 0.26
CA ASP A 428 -1.63 -16.01 -0.20
C ASP A 428 -1.61 -16.03 -1.73
N ILE A 429 -0.47 -16.37 -2.33
CA ILE A 429 -0.24 -16.17 -3.78
C ILE A 429 -0.97 -17.22 -4.61
N ASN A 430 -1.17 -18.43 -4.08
CA ASN A 430 -1.83 -19.54 -4.77
C ASN A 430 -3.35 -19.61 -4.46
N GLY A 431 -3.83 -18.96 -3.40
CA GLY A 431 -5.25 -18.92 -3.02
C GLY A 431 -5.70 -20.08 -2.13
N ASP A 432 -4.78 -20.84 -1.51
CA ASP A 432 -5.11 -21.96 -0.63
C ASP A 432 -5.42 -21.53 0.82
N GLY A 433 -5.27 -20.24 1.11
CA GLY A 433 -5.49 -19.63 2.41
C GLY A 433 -4.33 -19.81 3.38
N VAL A 434 -3.17 -20.31 2.97
CA VAL A 434 -1.90 -20.29 3.71
C VAL A 434 -1.19 -18.98 3.40
N LEU A 435 -0.27 -18.57 4.28
CA LEU A 435 0.55 -17.39 4.03
C LEU A 435 1.83 -17.85 3.34
N ASP A 436 2.11 -17.26 2.19
CA ASP A 436 3.29 -17.53 1.38
C ASP A 436 4.26 -16.37 1.45
N HIS A 437 5.52 -16.65 1.21
CA HIS A 437 6.61 -15.69 1.17
C HIS A 437 7.36 -15.83 -0.15
N VAL A 438 7.44 -14.74 -0.91
CA VAL A 438 8.24 -14.63 -2.13
C VAL A 438 9.49 -13.82 -1.83
N GLN A 439 10.64 -14.46 -1.99
CA GLN A 439 11.96 -13.88 -1.82
C GLN A 439 12.67 -13.76 -3.16
N THR A 440 13.36 -12.65 -3.39
CA THR A 440 14.19 -12.41 -4.58
C THR A 440 15.67 -12.30 -4.19
N VAL A 441 16.56 -12.74 -5.08
CA VAL A 441 18.01 -12.68 -4.88
C VAL A 441 18.67 -11.86 -5.99
N GLY A 442 19.25 -10.73 -5.59
CA GLY A 442 20.08 -9.85 -6.43
C GLY A 442 21.57 -10.20 -6.38
N GLY A 443 22.38 -9.38 -7.03
CA GLY A 443 23.83 -9.56 -7.20
C GLY A 443 24.70 -9.19 -6.00
N ASN A 444 24.29 -8.17 -5.25
CA ASN A 444 25.11 -7.50 -4.23
C ASN A 444 24.79 -7.92 -2.79
N VAL A 445 23.84 -8.84 -2.59
CA VAL A 445 23.50 -9.32 -1.24
C VAL A 445 24.17 -10.66 -1.05
N GLY A 446 25.18 -10.71 -0.17
CA GLY A 446 25.93 -11.92 0.18
C GLY A 446 25.01 -13.12 0.43
N GLU A 447 25.54 -14.32 0.18
CA GLU A 447 24.87 -15.63 0.22
C GLU A 447 23.61 -15.67 1.11
N ARG A 448 22.45 -15.32 0.54
CA ARG A 448 21.17 -15.51 1.22
C ARG A 448 20.81 -16.99 1.12
N THR A 449 20.94 -17.70 2.22
CA THR A 449 20.46 -19.07 2.34
C THR A 449 18.93 -19.09 2.28
N VAL A 450 18.37 -20.08 1.57
CA VAL A 450 16.92 -20.29 1.52
C VAL A 450 16.43 -20.61 2.93
N VAL A 451 15.34 -19.96 3.35
CA VAL A 451 14.68 -20.15 4.66
C VAL A 451 14.23 -21.61 4.89
N SER A 452 14.19 -22.43 3.83
CA SER A 452 13.75 -23.83 3.86
C SER A 452 14.76 -24.84 4.45
N GLY A 453 15.86 -24.38 5.07
CA GLY A 453 16.85 -25.28 5.67
C GLY A 453 17.71 -26.07 4.66
N SER A 454 17.59 -25.75 3.37
CA SER A 454 18.48 -26.25 2.31
C SER A 454 19.72 -25.36 2.21
N MET A 455 20.91 -25.96 2.25
CA MET A 455 22.21 -25.28 2.05
C MET A 455 22.45 -24.81 0.60
N GLU A 456 21.42 -24.74 -0.24
CA GLU A 456 21.56 -24.32 -1.63
C GLU A 456 21.68 -22.80 -1.72
N VAL A 457 22.85 -22.33 -2.16
CA VAL A 457 23.10 -20.92 -2.45
C VAL A 457 22.31 -20.53 -3.69
N LEU A 458 21.38 -19.59 -3.53
CA LEU A 458 20.58 -19.10 -4.65
C LEU A 458 21.45 -18.33 -5.64
N LYS A 459 21.26 -18.62 -6.92
CA LYS A 459 21.92 -17.88 -8.01
C LYS A 459 21.36 -16.45 -8.06
N PRO A 460 22.16 -15.44 -8.44
CA PRO A 460 21.65 -14.11 -8.67
C PRO A 460 20.58 -14.14 -9.78
N CYS A 461 19.57 -13.28 -9.63
CA CYS A 461 18.39 -13.21 -10.50
C CYS A 461 17.40 -14.38 -10.41
N TRP A 462 17.18 -14.88 -9.21
CA TRP A 462 16.18 -15.93 -8.93
C TRP A 462 15.13 -15.46 -7.92
N ALA A 463 13.92 -15.98 -8.08
CA ALA A 463 12.81 -15.84 -7.14
C ALA A 463 12.45 -17.21 -6.56
N VAL A 464 12.29 -17.26 -5.24
CA VAL A 464 11.80 -18.44 -4.53
C VAL A 464 10.51 -18.07 -3.81
N ALA A 465 9.47 -18.86 -4.03
CA ALA A 465 8.25 -18.77 -3.23
C ALA A 465 8.17 -19.96 -2.27
N THR A 466 7.82 -19.68 -1.02
CA THR A 466 7.64 -20.68 0.04
C THR A 466 6.28 -20.51 0.70
N SER A 467 5.67 -21.59 1.17
CA SER A 467 4.39 -21.58 1.87
C SER A 467 4.58 -21.95 3.36
N GLY A 468 3.87 -21.21 4.21
CA GLY A 468 3.80 -21.43 5.65
C GLY A 468 4.74 -20.54 6.48
N VAL A 469 4.30 -20.21 7.70
CA VAL A 469 5.11 -19.53 8.72
C VAL A 469 5.06 -20.36 10.01
N PRO A 470 6.14 -21.08 10.40
CA PRO A 470 7.42 -21.24 9.67
C PRO A 470 7.25 -22.01 8.35
N VAL A 471 8.21 -21.85 7.44
CA VAL A 471 8.22 -22.44 6.09
C VAL A 471 8.05 -23.95 6.14
N ARG A 472 7.17 -24.49 5.28
CA ARG A 472 6.86 -25.92 5.21
C ARG A 472 7.13 -26.53 3.85
N GLU A 473 6.90 -25.75 2.81
CA GLU A 473 7.00 -26.21 1.43
C GLU A 473 7.51 -25.08 0.55
N GLN A 474 8.22 -25.44 -0.51
CA GLN A 474 8.58 -24.53 -1.58
C GLN A 474 7.50 -24.61 -2.66
N LEU A 475 6.96 -23.45 -3.04
CA LEU A 475 5.93 -23.32 -4.07
C LEU A 475 6.55 -23.29 -5.46
N PHE A 476 7.62 -22.52 -5.66
CA PHE A 476 8.37 -22.50 -6.94
C PHE A 476 9.77 -21.92 -6.77
N ASN A 477 10.62 -22.18 -7.77
CA ASN A 477 11.96 -21.61 -7.94
C ASN A 477 12.18 -21.19 -9.39
N VAL A 478 12.23 -19.89 -9.69
CA VAL A 478 12.27 -19.41 -11.08
C VAL A 478 13.33 -18.35 -11.31
N SER A 479 13.85 -18.29 -12.54
CA SER A 479 14.77 -17.25 -13.00
C SER A 479 14.01 -16.00 -13.44
N ILE A 480 14.40 -14.83 -12.92
CA ILE A 480 13.71 -13.56 -13.21
C ILE A 480 14.24 -12.91 -14.50
N CYS A 481 15.56 -13.01 -14.76
CA CYS A 481 16.24 -12.31 -15.87
C CYS A 481 16.20 -13.09 -17.19
N HIS A 482 16.13 -14.43 -17.12
CA HIS A 482 16.21 -15.29 -18.30
C HIS A 482 15.13 -16.35 -18.23
N HIS A 483 14.08 -16.22 -19.04
CA HIS A 483 13.13 -17.31 -19.24
C HIS A 483 13.57 -18.18 -20.42
N SER A 484 13.94 -19.44 -20.15
CA SER A 484 14.05 -20.48 -21.18
C SER A 484 12.80 -21.35 -21.12
N PRO A 485 12.01 -21.48 -22.20
CA PRO A 485 10.81 -22.33 -22.22
C PRO A 485 11.11 -23.83 -22.05
N PHE A 486 12.38 -24.23 -22.01
CA PHE A 486 12.83 -25.61 -21.78
C PHE A 486 13.49 -25.77 -20.39
N ASN A 487 12.72 -25.57 -19.31
CA ASN A 487 13.18 -25.85 -17.94
C ASN A 487 13.10 -27.34 -17.53
N PHE A 488 12.93 -28.26 -18.48
CA PHE A 488 12.81 -29.71 -18.23
C PHE A 488 14.14 -30.45 -17.96
N LEU A 489 15.28 -29.75 -17.91
CA LEU A 489 16.54 -30.34 -17.53
C LEU A 489 17.08 -29.57 -16.32
N HIS A 490 17.21 -30.25 -15.18
CA HIS A 490 18.19 -29.88 -14.17
C HIS A 490 19.55 -29.74 -14.86
N TYR A 491 19.90 -28.50 -15.23
CA TYR A 491 21.06 -28.21 -16.05
C TYR A 491 22.30 -28.26 -15.15
N GLY A 492 22.81 -29.47 -14.95
CA GLY A 492 24.18 -29.69 -14.58
C GLY A 492 25.11 -29.19 -15.70
N ASP A 493 25.99 -28.27 -15.32
CA ASP A 493 27.38 -28.16 -15.79
C ASP A 493 27.77 -27.91 -17.26
N TYR A 494 26.88 -27.61 -18.21
CA TYR A 494 27.30 -27.43 -19.62
C TYR A 494 26.87 -26.13 -20.33
N SER A 495 27.06 -24.96 -19.72
CA SER A 495 26.99 -23.67 -20.45
C SER A 495 28.16 -22.74 -20.12
N ARG A 496 29.40 -23.22 -20.33
CA ARG A 496 30.62 -22.41 -20.20
C ARG A 496 31.03 -21.61 -21.44
N HIS A 497 30.32 -21.71 -22.56
CA HIS A 497 30.74 -20.99 -23.78
C HIS A 497 29.51 -20.44 -24.54
N PHE A 498 29.50 -19.11 -24.76
CA PHE A 498 28.62 -18.32 -25.66
C PHE A 498 27.50 -17.42 -25.10
N ALA A 499 27.38 -17.23 -23.79
CA ALA A 499 26.70 -16.03 -23.27
C ALA A 499 27.74 -15.17 -22.56
N GLN A 500 28.02 -13.99 -23.12
CA GLN A 500 28.76 -12.92 -22.46
C GLN A 500 28.18 -12.78 -21.05
N ALA A 501 28.95 -13.17 -20.03
CA ALA A 501 28.53 -13.11 -18.63
C ALA A 501 28.27 -11.65 -18.29
N ARG A 502 27.02 -11.20 -18.49
CA ARG A 502 26.57 -9.88 -18.08
C ARG A 502 26.73 -9.85 -16.58
N ASP A 503 27.62 -9.00 -16.10
CA ASP A 503 27.99 -8.88 -14.69
C ASP A 503 26.72 -8.86 -13.81
N THR A 504 26.48 -9.97 -13.11
CA THR A 504 25.32 -10.14 -12.24
C THR A 504 25.59 -9.58 -10.85
N SER A 505 26.81 -9.12 -10.55
CA SER A 505 27.18 -8.59 -9.24
C SER A 505 26.40 -7.32 -8.89
N THR A 506 26.05 -6.49 -9.88
CA THR A 506 25.34 -5.21 -9.69
C THR A 506 23.82 -5.28 -9.86
N LEU A 507 23.25 -6.49 -9.92
CA LEU A 507 21.82 -6.67 -10.14
C LEU A 507 21.02 -6.35 -8.87
N GLU A 508 20.08 -5.41 -8.97
CA GLU A 508 19.08 -5.12 -7.94
C GLU A 508 17.69 -5.50 -8.43
N ILE A 509 16.84 -5.92 -7.50
CA ILE A 509 15.47 -6.35 -7.79
C ILE A 509 14.56 -5.64 -6.79
N ALA A 510 13.55 -4.94 -7.29
CA ALA A 510 12.55 -4.29 -6.44
C ALA A 510 11.71 -5.32 -5.69
N THR A 511 11.09 -4.93 -4.57
CA THR A 511 10.18 -5.81 -3.84
C THR A 511 9.03 -6.28 -4.74
N PRO A 512 8.78 -7.59 -4.84
CA PRO A 512 7.75 -8.12 -5.74
C PRO A 512 6.34 -7.72 -5.27
N ILE A 513 5.42 -7.66 -6.23
CA ILE A 513 4.01 -7.32 -5.97
C ILE A 513 3.08 -8.43 -6.44
N LEU A 514 1.89 -8.50 -5.83
CA LEU A 514 0.80 -9.39 -6.24
C LEU A 514 -0.25 -8.61 -7.04
N ILE A 515 -0.51 -9.03 -8.28
CA ILE A 515 -1.63 -8.54 -9.09
C ILE A 515 -2.74 -9.60 -9.07
N PRO A 516 -3.90 -9.31 -8.47
CA PRO A 516 -5.03 -10.23 -8.43
C PRO A 516 -5.43 -10.69 -9.84
N ARG A 517 -5.63 -12.00 -9.99
CA ARG A 517 -6.11 -12.60 -11.24
C ARG A 517 -7.55 -13.07 -11.06
N ASP A 518 -8.40 -12.78 -12.03
CA ASP A 518 -9.76 -13.33 -12.08
C ASP A 518 -9.73 -14.68 -12.81
N ASP A 519 -9.74 -15.77 -12.06
CA ASP A 519 -9.86 -17.14 -12.55
C ASP A 519 -11.33 -17.62 -12.59
N GLY A 520 -12.29 -16.71 -12.39
CA GLY A 520 -13.71 -17.01 -12.25
C GLY A 520 -14.08 -17.60 -10.88
N ARG A 521 -13.13 -17.78 -9.96
CA ARG A 521 -13.38 -18.17 -8.57
C ARG A 521 -13.32 -16.95 -7.67
N LYS A 522 -14.06 -17.02 -6.57
CA LYS A 522 -14.05 -15.97 -5.55
C LYS A 522 -12.89 -16.19 -4.59
N HIS A 523 -11.75 -15.59 -4.91
CA HIS A 523 -10.63 -15.47 -4.00
C HIS A 523 -10.86 -14.36 -2.98
N ARG A 524 -10.14 -14.40 -1.86
CA ARG A 524 -10.13 -13.29 -0.91
C ARG A 524 -9.39 -12.11 -1.54
N ARG A 525 -9.65 -10.90 -1.04
CA ARG A 525 -8.91 -9.72 -1.49
C ARG A 525 -7.44 -9.89 -1.11
N GLY A 526 -6.54 -9.72 -2.08
CA GLY A 526 -5.10 -9.89 -1.87
C GLY A 526 -4.64 -11.35 -1.78
N SER A 527 -5.48 -12.31 -2.21
CA SER A 527 -5.08 -13.70 -2.41
C SER A 527 -5.28 -14.11 -3.86
N HIS A 528 -4.46 -15.03 -4.35
CA HIS A 528 -4.45 -15.55 -5.71
C HIS A 528 -4.18 -14.49 -6.79
N GLY A 529 -3.03 -14.58 -7.44
CA GLY A 529 -2.66 -13.64 -8.49
C GLY A 529 -1.30 -13.88 -9.09
N ASP A 530 -0.96 -13.03 -10.04
CA ASP A 530 0.34 -13.04 -10.69
C ASP A 530 1.34 -12.26 -9.82
N VAL A 531 2.52 -12.84 -9.61
CA VAL A 531 3.64 -12.21 -8.92
C VAL A 531 4.51 -11.52 -9.95
N ILE A 532 4.69 -10.21 -9.78
CA ILE A 532 5.44 -9.35 -10.70
C ILE A 532 6.78 -8.99 -10.08
N PHE A 533 7.83 -9.08 -10.89
CA PHE A 533 9.20 -8.73 -10.54
C PHE A 533 9.70 -7.60 -11.44
N LEU A 534 10.50 -6.70 -10.88
CA LEU A 534 11.17 -5.62 -11.62
C LEU A 534 12.67 -5.63 -11.27
N THR A 535 13.52 -5.69 -12.28
CA THR A 535 14.98 -5.60 -12.13
C THR A 535 15.48 -4.20 -12.44
N ASN A 536 16.67 -3.85 -11.93
CA ASN A 536 17.31 -2.56 -12.19
C ASN A 536 17.69 -2.31 -13.65
N ARG A 537 17.65 -3.37 -14.46
CA ARG A 537 17.80 -3.33 -15.91
C ARG A 537 16.50 -3.01 -16.64
N GLY A 538 15.40 -2.76 -15.93
CA GLY A 538 14.09 -2.46 -16.52
C GLY A 538 13.34 -3.69 -17.04
N GLU A 539 13.78 -4.92 -16.69
CA GLU A 539 13.07 -6.14 -17.03
C GLU A 539 11.92 -6.35 -16.05
N VAL A 540 10.69 -6.45 -16.56
CA VAL A 540 9.48 -6.76 -15.78
C VAL A 540 9.01 -8.16 -16.15
N THR A 541 8.93 -9.05 -15.17
CA THR A 541 8.57 -10.46 -15.39
C THR A 541 7.35 -10.83 -14.56
N SER A 542 6.41 -11.56 -15.18
CA SER A 542 5.18 -12.03 -14.54
C SER A 542 5.12 -13.56 -14.46
N TYR A 543 4.85 -14.06 -13.24
CA TYR A 543 4.68 -15.48 -12.95
C TYR A 543 3.36 -15.73 -12.22
N THR A 544 2.66 -16.78 -12.63
CA THR A 544 1.48 -17.27 -11.92
C THR A 544 1.85 -18.54 -11.16
N PRO A 545 1.57 -18.65 -9.85
CA PRO A 545 1.77 -19.91 -9.14
C PRO A 545 0.82 -20.98 -9.67
N ASP A 546 1.32 -22.18 -9.94
CA ASP A 546 0.44 -23.30 -10.31
C ASP A 546 -0.39 -23.74 -9.09
N VAL A 547 -1.65 -24.11 -9.34
CA VAL A 547 -2.62 -24.49 -8.32
C VAL A 547 -2.41 -25.94 -7.86
N HIS A 548 -1.74 -26.78 -8.67
CA HIS A 548 -1.57 -28.21 -8.40
C HIS A 548 -0.12 -28.71 -8.47
N GLY A 549 0.84 -27.84 -8.79
CA GLY A 549 2.25 -28.16 -8.99
C GLY A 549 3.19 -27.32 -8.11
N HIS A 550 4.43 -27.77 -7.97
CA HIS A 550 5.52 -27.04 -7.30
C HIS A 550 6.27 -26.09 -8.27
N ASP A 551 5.57 -25.61 -9.30
CA ASP A 551 6.12 -24.76 -10.35
C ASP A 551 5.28 -23.49 -10.55
N ALA A 552 5.90 -22.47 -11.15
CA ALA A 552 5.19 -21.27 -11.59
C ALA A 552 5.10 -21.25 -13.13
N VAL A 553 3.94 -20.84 -13.62
CA VAL A 553 3.69 -20.64 -15.05
C VAL A 553 4.13 -19.24 -15.43
N TRP A 554 5.16 -19.14 -16.26
CA TRP A 554 5.56 -17.88 -16.87
C TRP A 554 4.44 -17.32 -17.76
N GLN A 555 4.09 -16.05 -17.57
CA GLN A 555 3.07 -15.38 -18.39
C GLN A 555 3.71 -14.53 -19.49
N TRP A 556 4.59 -13.61 -19.09
CA TRP A 556 5.24 -12.67 -19.98
C TRP A 556 6.47 -12.05 -19.31
N GLN A 557 7.36 -11.51 -20.14
CA GLN A 557 8.50 -10.69 -19.73
C GLN A 557 8.60 -9.50 -20.68
N LEU A 558 8.79 -8.31 -20.13
CA LEU A 558 8.83 -7.06 -20.87
C LEU A 558 10.10 -6.30 -20.52
N GLN A 559 10.76 -5.73 -21.53
CA GLN A 559 11.85 -4.78 -21.34
C GLN A 559 11.27 -3.36 -21.34
N THR A 560 11.52 -2.61 -20.26
CA THR A 560 11.00 -1.26 -20.05
C THR A 560 12.13 -0.26 -19.81
N GLU A 561 11.78 1.02 -19.82
CA GLU A 561 12.67 2.15 -19.51
C GLU A 561 12.80 2.41 -18.00
N ALA A 562 12.11 1.64 -17.15
CA ALA A 562 12.17 1.76 -15.70
C ALA A 562 13.47 1.14 -15.14
N THR A 563 14.62 1.66 -15.57
CA THR A 563 15.97 1.26 -15.12
C THR A 563 16.42 2.05 -13.90
N TRP A 564 17.36 1.54 -13.11
CA TRP A 564 18.05 2.36 -12.11
C TRP A 564 19.43 1.80 -11.79
N SER A 565 20.29 2.62 -11.19
CA SER A 565 21.58 2.19 -10.67
C SER A 565 21.90 2.83 -9.33
N ASN A 566 22.16 2.00 -8.32
CA ASN A 566 22.67 2.43 -7.02
C ASN A 566 24.08 1.85 -6.86
N LEU A 567 25.08 2.55 -7.40
CA LEU A 567 26.47 2.14 -7.21
C LEU A 567 26.90 2.49 -5.78
N PRO A 568 27.41 1.53 -4.98
CA PRO A 568 27.90 1.82 -3.64
C PRO A 568 29.09 2.78 -3.75
N SER A 569 28.97 3.96 -3.14
CA SER A 569 30.06 4.93 -3.09
C SER A 569 31.15 4.44 -2.12
N PRO A 570 32.44 4.40 -2.52
CA PRO A 570 33.53 3.84 -1.70
C PRO A 570 33.82 4.63 -0.41
N SER A 571 33.28 5.83 -0.28
CA SER A 571 33.44 6.73 0.85
C SER A 571 32.30 6.65 1.89
N GLY A 572 31.23 5.89 1.63
CA GLY A 572 30.02 5.89 2.49
C GLY A 572 29.26 7.23 2.51
N LEU A 573 29.73 8.24 1.77
CA LEU A 573 28.99 9.46 1.48
C LEU A 573 28.10 9.21 0.26
N THR A 574 26.80 9.41 0.42
CA THR A 574 25.85 9.45 -0.71
C THR A 574 25.98 10.80 -1.42
N GLU A 575 27.05 11.01 -2.20
CA GLU A 575 27.22 12.25 -2.99
C GLU A 575 26.17 12.36 -4.12
N SER A 576 25.55 11.25 -4.50
CA SER A 576 24.33 11.18 -5.31
C SER A 576 23.32 10.30 -4.59
N GLY A 577 22.14 10.82 -4.24
CA GLY A 577 21.10 10.06 -3.54
C GLY A 577 20.78 8.73 -4.23
N THR A 578 20.40 7.71 -3.45
CA THR A 578 20.01 6.41 -4.00
C THR A 578 18.64 6.52 -4.69
N ALA A 579 18.52 5.98 -5.90
CA ALA A 579 17.25 5.82 -6.58
C ALA A 579 16.34 4.93 -5.75
N VAL A 580 15.09 5.37 -5.58
CA VAL A 580 14.04 4.53 -5.04
C VAL A 580 13.18 4.00 -6.20
N PRO A 581 13.39 2.74 -6.63
CA PRO A 581 12.54 2.15 -7.64
C PRO A 581 11.10 2.02 -7.10
N THR A 582 10.13 2.11 -8.01
CA THR A 582 8.72 1.91 -7.67
C THR A 582 8.21 0.67 -8.38
N LEU A 583 7.68 -0.29 -7.63
CA LEU A 583 6.86 -1.36 -8.18
C LEU A 583 5.61 -1.49 -7.33
N LYS A 584 4.45 -1.09 -7.87
CA LYS A 584 3.19 -1.14 -7.12
C LYS A 584 1.96 -1.34 -7.99
N PRO A 585 0.87 -1.93 -7.46
CA PRO A 585 -0.41 -1.95 -8.14
C PRO A 585 -0.93 -0.51 -8.34
N PHE A 586 -1.42 -0.23 -9.53
CA PHE A 586 -1.87 1.09 -9.98
C PHE A 586 -3.29 0.97 -10.54
N SER A 587 -4.22 1.85 -10.17
CA SER A 587 -5.57 1.85 -10.76
C SER A 587 -5.72 3.11 -11.59
N LEU A 588 -6.15 3.01 -12.85
CA LEU A 588 -6.35 4.18 -13.72
C LEU A 588 -7.48 5.10 -13.25
N ARG A 589 -8.35 4.60 -12.36
CA ARG A 589 -9.43 5.35 -11.71
C ARG A 589 -9.47 4.97 -10.24
N ILE A 590 -9.89 5.91 -9.39
CA ILE A 590 -9.94 5.74 -7.92
C ILE A 590 -10.82 4.55 -7.49
N HIS A 591 -11.83 4.19 -8.30
CA HIS A 591 -12.81 3.15 -7.99
C HIS A 591 -12.75 1.97 -8.96
N ASP A 592 -11.69 1.85 -9.77
CA ASP A 592 -11.54 0.69 -10.63
C ASP A 592 -11.11 -0.54 -9.81
N ASN A 593 -11.62 -1.70 -10.20
CA ASN A 593 -11.23 -2.97 -9.60
C ASN A 593 -10.14 -3.68 -10.40
N GLN A 594 -9.72 -3.14 -11.54
CA GLN A 594 -8.63 -3.69 -12.34
C GLN A 594 -7.31 -2.98 -12.02
N PRO A 595 -6.41 -3.61 -11.23
CA PRO A 595 -5.09 -3.06 -10.98
C PRO A 595 -4.19 -3.28 -12.19
N MET A 596 -3.66 -2.19 -12.72
CA MET A 596 -2.48 -2.12 -13.56
C MET A 596 -1.20 -2.18 -12.71
N ILE A 597 -0.05 -2.16 -13.36
CA ILE A 597 1.27 -2.19 -12.72
C ILE A 597 1.96 -0.86 -13.01
N LEU A 598 2.45 -0.16 -11.97
CA LEU A 598 3.34 0.99 -12.12
C LEU A 598 4.77 0.55 -11.77
N ALA A 599 5.66 0.65 -12.76
CA ALA A 599 7.09 0.41 -12.63
C ALA A 599 7.85 1.73 -12.82
N GLY A 600 8.62 2.19 -11.83
CA GLY A 600 9.37 3.44 -11.87
C GLY A 600 10.86 3.21 -11.63
N GLY A 601 11.69 3.77 -12.51
CA GLY A 601 13.14 3.79 -12.44
C GLY A 601 13.70 5.16 -12.05
N ASP A 602 14.90 5.48 -12.54
CA ASP A 602 15.59 6.74 -12.31
C ASP A 602 15.13 7.87 -13.26
N GLN A 603 14.93 7.55 -14.54
CA GLN A 603 14.61 8.51 -15.60
C GLN A 603 13.22 8.31 -16.18
N ALA A 604 12.59 7.16 -15.98
CA ALA A 604 11.27 6.89 -16.55
C ALA A 604 10.41 6.03 -15.61
N ALA A 605 9.10 6.22 -15.73
CA ALA A 605 8.09 5.34 -15.15
C ALA A 605 7.14 4.83 -16.23
N VAL A 606 6.70 3.58 -16.09
CA VAL A 606 5.91 2.87 -17.10
C VAL A 606 4.71 2.24 -16.43
N ILE A 607 3.55 2.37 -17.07
CA ILE A 607 2.30 1.74 -16.66
C ILE A 607 2.04 0.56 -17.57
N ILE A 608 1.86 -0.62 -16.99
CA ILE A 608 1.77 -1.90 -17.68
C ILE A 608 0.43 -2.55 -17.34
N SER A 609 -0.24 -3.12 -18.34
CA SER A 609 -1.44 -3.92 -18.12
C SER A 609 -1.08 -5.27 -17.46
N PRO A 610 -2.02 -5.92 -16.75
CA PRO A 610 -1.80 -7.28 -16.25
C PRO A 610 -1.42 -8.30 -17.35
N GLY A 611 -1.79 -8.02 -18.60
CA GLY A 611 -1.46 -8.86 -19.76
C GLY A 611 -0.07 -8.63 -20.36
N GLY A 612 0.72 -7.70 -19.81
CA GLY A 612 2.09 -7.44 -20.27
C GLY A 612 2.22 -6.43 -21.42
N SER A 613 1.22 -5.56 -21.61
CA SER A 613 1.29 -4.45 -22.58
C SER A 613 1.59 -3.12 -21.89
N VAL A 614 2.51 -2.33 -22.44
CA VAL A 614 2.74 -0.94 -21.99
C VAL A 614 1.54 -0.09 -22.38
N LEU A 615 0.97 0.64 -21.41
CA LEU A 615 -0.14 1.56 -21.62
C LEU A 615 0.34 3.01 -21.74
N ALA A 616 1.30 3.41 -20.91
CA ALA A 616 1.88 4.75 -20.92
C ALA A 616 3.30 4.72 -20.35
N SER A 617 4.14 5.65 -20.81
CA SER A 617 5.44 5.99 -20.22
C SER A 617 5.43 7.44 -19.74
N ILE A 618 6.20 7.71 -18.71
CA ILE A 618 6.37 9.02 -18.06
C ILE A 618 7.87 9.26 -17.98
N GLU A 619 8.35 10.32 -18.60
CA GLU A 619 9.73 10.77 -18.44
C GLU A 619 9.84 11.54 -17.12
N LEU A 620 10.74 11.09 -16.25
CA LEU A 620 10.97 11.67 -14.92
C LEU A 620 12.02 12.78 -15.05
N PRO A 621 11.80 13.95 -14.42
CA PRO A 621 12.74 15.08 -14.52
C PRO A 621 14.08 14.81 -13.83
N SER A 622 14.07 13.99 -12.78
CA SER A 622 15.27 13.52 -12.09
C SER A 622 14.94 12.30 -11.23
N GLN A 623 15.99 11.68 -10.67
CA GLN A 623 15.92 10.45 -9.91
C GLN A 623 14.98 10.57 -8.70
N PRO A 624 14.01 9.64 -8.54
CA PRO A 624 13.06 9.70 -7.45
C PRO A 624 13.73 9.32 -6.12
N THR A 625 13.50 10.14 -5.10
CA THR A 625 13.97 9.89 -3.71
C THR A 625 13.00 9.03 -2.91
N HIS A 626 11.79 8.83 -3.42
CA HIS A 626 10.70 8.07 -2.81
C HIS A 626 9.97 7.27 -3.88
N ALA A 627 9.24 6.23 -3.47
CA ALA A 627 8.31 5.57 -4.36
C ALA A 627 7.27 6.59 -4.88
N LEU A 628 6.92 6.50 -6.16
CA LEU A 628 5.99 7.44 -6.80
C LEU A 628 4.66 7.47 -6.05
N VAL A 629 4.17 8.66 -5.72
CA VAL A 629 2.88 8.84 -5.03
C VAL A 629 1.78 8.88 -6.08
N THR A 630 0.66 8.21 -5.81
CA THR A 630 -0.46 8.09 -6.76
C THR A 630 -1.76 8.47 -6.07
N ASP A 631 -2.39 9.55 -6.50
CA ASP A 631 -3.68 10.02 -6.01
C ASP A 631 -4.30 10.92 -7.09
N ASP A 632 -5.60 11.12 -7.04
CA ASP A 632 -6.29 12.07 -7.92
C ASP A 632 -6.16 13.47 -7.31
N PHE A 633 -5.16 14.26 -7.67
CA PHE A 633 -5.05 15.65 -7.19
C PHE A 633 -5.80 16.63 -8.10
N SER A 634 -6.08 16.25 -9.35
CA SER A 634 -6.83 17.06 -10.31
C SER A 634 -8.35 17.06 -10.08
N ASN A 635 -8.85 16.11 -9.27
CA ASN A 635 -10.27 15.86 -8.98
C ASN A 635 -11.10 15.49 -10.21
N ASP A 636 -10.49 14.84 -11.21
CA ASP A 636 -11.18 14.37 -12.41
C ASP A 636 -11.60 12.89 -12.34
N GLY A 637 -11.26 12.20 -11.24
CA GLY A 637 -11.53 10.80 -10.99
C GLY A 637 -10.51 9.82 -11.61
N LEU A 638 -9.48 10.33 -12.28
CA LEU A 638 -8.31 9.59 -12.75
C LEU A 638 -7.20 9.63 -11.70
N THR A 639 -6.25 8.70 -11.79
CA THR A 639 -5.17 8.63 -10.82
C THR A 639 -3.95 9.36 -11.35
N ASP A 640 -3.64 10.50 -10.74
CA ASP A 640 -2.46 11.29 -11.07
C ASP A 640 -1.21 10.74 -10.36
N VAL A 641 -0.03 11.21 -10.77
CA VAL A 641 1.27 10.76 -10.26
C VAL A 641 2.05 11.96 -9.73
N ILE A 642 2.61 11.82 -8.52
CA ILE A 642 3.52 12.81 -7.92
C ILE A 642 4.89 12.17 -7.73
N VAL A 643 5.92 12.86 -8.23
CA VAL A 643 7.32 12.45 -8.18
C VAL A 643 8.07 13.37 -7.23
N MET A 644 8.78 12.78 -6.27
CA MET A 644 9.68 13.53 -5.39
C MET A 644 11.13 13.27 -5.75
N THR A 645 11.89 14.35 -5.90
CA THR A 645 13.30 14.32 -6.31
C THR A 645 14.14 15.08 -5.29
N SER A 646 15.46 15.12 -5.47
CA SER A 646 16.33 15.97 -4.64
C SER A 646 16.05 17.47 -4.82
N ASN A 647 15.58 17.87 -5.99
CA ASN A 647 15.46 19.28 -6.39
C ASN A 647 14.06 19.85 -6.12
N GLY A 648 13.05 18.98 -6.06
CA GLY A 648 11.66 19.40 -5.92
C GLY A 648 10.65 18.26 -6.07
N ILE A 649 9.38 18.64 -6.06
CA ILE A 649 8.21 17.79 -6.28
C ILE A 649 7.58 18.15 -7.62
N TYR A 650 7.19 17.14 -8.38
CA TYR A 650 6.58 17.28 -9.70
C TYR A 650 5.27 16.50 -9.76
N GLY A 651 4.22 17.10 -10.32
CA GLY A 651 2.92 16.49 -10.53
C GLY A 651 2.63 16.24 -12.00
N PHE A 652 2.18 15.02 -12.31
CA PHE A 652 1.75 14.57 -13.63
C PHE A 652 0.27 14.22 -13.60
N VAL A 653 -0.52 14.84 -14.48
CA VAL A 653 -1.96 14.58 -14.59
C VAL A 653 -2.22 13.49 -15.62
N GLN A 654 -3.06 12.53 -15.27
CA GLN A 654 -3.52 11.51 -16.20
C GLN A 654 -4.55 12.12 -17.16
N THR A 655 -4.33 11.95 -18.47
CA THR A 655 -5.22 12.45 -19.51
C THR A 655 -5.68 11.34 -20.43
N ARG A 656 -6.91 11.45 -20.93
CA ARG A 656 -7.46 10.53 -21.93
C ARG A 656 -7.23 11.11 -23.31
N GLN A 657 -6.45 10.43 -24.12
CA GLN A 657 -6.33 10.76 -25.53
C GLN A 657 -7.39 9.95 -26.31
N PRO A 658 -8.30 10.58 -27.07
CA PRO A 658 -9.17 9.83 -27.95
C PRO A 658 -8.28 9.04 -28.93
N GLY A 659 -8.55 7.75 -29.09
CA GLY A 659 -7.72 6.86 -29.93
C GLY A 659 -7.63 7.36 -31.36
N ALA A 660 -6.58 8.15 -31.64
CA ALA A 660 -6.44 8.90 -32.89
C ALA A 660 -6.32 7.94 -34.07
N LEU A 661 -5.74 6.75 -33.87
CA LEU A 661 -5.62 5.71 -34.88
C LEU A 661 -6.97 5.11 -35.29
N PHE A 662 -7.85 4.81 -34.34
CA PHE A 662 -9.17 4.26 -34.65
C PHE A 662 -10.07 5.32 -35.29
N PHE A 663 -10.04 6.56 -34.77
CA PHE A 663 -10.75 7.67 -35.38
C PHE A 663 -10.24 7.96 -36.80
N SER A 664 -8.91 8.04 -37.00
CA SER A 664 -8.29 8.29 -38.31
C SER A 664 -8.55 7.15 -39.29
N SER A 665 -8.41 5.89 -38.88
CA SER A 665 -8.71 4.72 -39.70
C SER A 665 -10.17 4.72 -40.16
N LEU A 666 -11.08 5.06 -39.25
CA LEU A 666 -12.50 5.09 -39.55
C LEU A 666 -12.86 6.25 -40.48
N VAL A 667 -12.32 7.44 -40.22
CA VAL A 667 -12.47 8.61 -41.12
C VAL A 667 -11.88 8.28 -42.50
N GLY A 668 -10.74 7.60 -42.54
CA GLY A 668 -10.12 7.07 -43.77
C GLY A 668 -11.05 6.11 -44.51
N CYS A 669 -11.65 5.15 -43.82
CA CYS A 669 -12.64 4.23 -44.40
C CYS A 669 -13.86 4.99 -44.95
N LEU A 670 -14.34 6.00 -44.23
CA LEU A 670 -15.47 6.83 -44.66
C LEU A 670 -15.12 7.64 -45.92
N LEU A 671 -13.91 8.22 -46.00
CA LEU A 671 -13.43 8.93 -47.19
C LEU A 671 -13.31 8.00 -48.40
N VAL A 672 -12.80 6.77 -48.23
CA VAL A 672 -12.73 5.78 -49.32
C VAL A 672 -14.13 5.42 -49.81
N VAL A 673 -15.08 5.18 -48.91
CA VAL A 673 -16.48 4.90 -49.29
C VAL A 673 -17.09 6.08 -50.05
N MET A 674 -16.84 7.32 -49.60
CA MET A 674 -17.29 8.53 -50.31
C MET A 674 -16.68 8.63 -51.72
N ALA A 675 -15.39 8.33 -51.87
CA ALA A 675 -14.70 8.35 -53.16
C ALA A 675 -15.26 7.30 -54.13
N VAL A 676 -15.48 6.06 -53.66
CA VAL A 676 -16.09 4.99 -54.46
C VAL A 676 -17.51 5.38 -54.91
N ILE A 677 -18.30 5.97 -54.01
CA ILE A 677 -19.65 6.46 -54.30
C ILE A 677 -19.64 7.62 -55.31
N PHE A 678 -18.64 8.50 -55.25
CA PHE A 678 -18.47 9.60 -56.21
C PHE A 678 -18.11 9.07 -57.60
N VAL A 679 -17.13 8.16 -57.68
CA VAL A 679 -16.69 7.55 -58.94
C VAL A 679 -17.84 6.76 -59.60
N THR A 680 -18.57 5.94 -58.84
CA THR A 680 -19.73 5.20 -59.38
C THR A 680 -20.85 6.13 -59.85
N GLN A 681 -21.08 7.26 -59.19
CA GLN A 681 -22.04 8.27 -59.68
C GLN A 681 -21.59 8.95 -60.96
N HIS A 682 -20.31 9.30 -61.07
CA HIS A 682 -19.77 9.92 -62.27
C HIS A 682 -19.84 8.95 -63.46
N LEU A 683 -19.49 7.68 -63.26
CA LEU A 683 -19.58 6.65 -64.30
C LEU A 683 -21.05 6.37 -64.72
N ASN A 684 -21.98 6.30 -63.76
CA ASN A 684 -23.40 6.10 -64.07
C ASN A 684 -24.06 7.34 -64.70
N SER A 685 -23.57 8.54 -64.42
CA SER A 685 -24.05 9.79 -65.04
C SER A 685 -23.63 9.89 -66.52
N ILE A 686 -22.50 9.31 -66.91
CA ILE A 686 -22.02 9.34 -68.29
C ILE A 686 -22.89 8.49 -69.23
N GLN A 687 -23.59 7.47 -68.70
CA GLN A 687 -24.48 6.60 -69.49
C GLN A 687 -25.91 7.17 -69.67
N GLY A 688 -26.25 8.30 -69.05
CA GLY A 688 -27.59 8.87 -69.05
C GLY A 688 -27.77 10.12 -69.90
N LYS A 689 -27.53 10.06 -71.23
CA LYS A 689 -28.13 11.04 -72.16
C LYS A 689 -29.38 10.42 -72.79
N PRO A 690 -30.59 10.96 -72.59
CA PRO A 690 -31.78 10.44 -73.26
C PRO A 690 -31.75 10.80 -74.75
N ARG A 691 -32.04 9.83 -75.62
CA ARG A 691 -32.34 10.06 -77.05
C ARG A 691 -33.55 10.99 -77.16
N PRO A 692 -33.52 12.05 -77.99
CA PRO A 692 -34.72 12.79 -78.33
C PRO A 692 -35.61 11.93 -79.22
N SER A 693 -36.90 11.86 -78.88
CA SER A 693 -37.95 11.29 -79.71
C SER A 693 -38.06 12.08 -81.03
N ALA A 694 -37.74 11.44 -82.15
CA ALA A 694 -38.11 11.91 -83.47
C ALA A 694 -39.42 11.24 -83.88
N SER A 695 -40.39 12.08 -84.24
CA SER A 695 -41.65 11.75 -84.90
C SER A 695 -41.45 10.89 -86.15
N PHE A 696 -42.28 9.86 -86.32
CA PHE A 696 -43.16 9.64 -87.47
C PHE A 696 -44.28 8.68 -87.08
#